data_AF-A0A955ZM03-F1
#
_entry.id   AF-A0A955ZM03-F1
#
_cell.length_a   1.000
_cell.length_b   1.000
_cell.length_c   1.000
_cell.angle_alpha   90.00
_cell.angle_beta   90.00
_cell.angle_gamma   90.00
#
_symmetry.space_group_name_H-M   'P 1'
#
loop_
_entity.id
_entity.type
_entity.pdbx_description
1 polymer ?
#
loop_
_entity_poly.entity_id
_entity_poly.type
_entity_poly.pdbx_seq_one_letter_code
_entity_poly.pdbx_strand_id
1 'polypeptide(L)'
;MKNAVRIALPLAVVVGLAAGCGKKEETAKTTFYERKISPVLVGSCATSPTQSSCHVAADDRGNALGNLNVSSYDTLSLRRDLLINYGPYGLPDLLLKVVPAFDLQLTAWDGTSEVITTDVAHAGGSLLDFTSVSYNQLARWIENGAAENNAPAKPKQPELTPCTESVGTDPNFDPNVDPGTPDYGQFVQEVNPVLGQQCAAGNCHGSGANSLYLTCGKSPEQKRWNYFVASDYVSTDAPASEILRRALDPAQGGTYHEGGVIFTSTSDDGYKVLLNWAVARGGPNAVPTDAGFDMFAKRVQPMLVKRGCMQIQCHSASIFHDYRLRGGSGGHFGLPATRRNYELTLEQVSLESPDPNASRIIRKNLQAPGGAGILHRGGSLFAQDGDPSQCDLVAAETGPLNDQKEYCVIVAWLEKERQARMAGAVPLSSVVYVKRPPASGKDVPQDYGSYNPGADLMQTPVSMDAAGDITSGGGGTSLLGGCGLSPSTADVRRPAVSWDGTKIAFAARSSASEPFKIYVIDNGNCAAEPTINAPATDDSGAPVPDNGELVHNFDPAFAPDGRIVFASTRGNTKNVKQFPYSGPTRTPADPSKLNSNLYVLENGKIRQLTFLLNQEFMPNFMSDGRVIMITEKRAPGFYQLAARRQNLDGGDYHPLFGQRQTIGYDQLTDVVELSDKNFAAIFSDKGAAHGGGTLAVFNRSLGPDQLSQNPDDYTQDPDGMSWPNPKFYQHSIEIVDPAATGKAGGTTGAYRNPASLPNGKILVSYAANVVDVENFSGNFDLVVVDPITRQRTPLISDADDLIWPVAVYARQNHGVFKSRLDEANGATTVYTDAAHADRSEITFVDFPLITSLLFQNTRTGRVLPGGNYPYQAWESLPPDPGVTSYDQGGDYVTNDAFGQLYVKRRLRGAVNLLADGSSKVQLPGGMPLVLATNVKLAADSSPVVHFQREEMQFYPGEWVRQSFRRELFNGLCAGCHGSLSGYESHISVNPDILTQASNVDAREADPIDVLSLPIGDPKGPPFD
;
A
#
# COMPACT_ATOMS: atom_id res chain seq x y z
N MET A 1 -0.27 66.88 26.81
CA MET A 1 -0.01 68.29 26.43
C MET A 1 -0.51 68.46 25.01
N LYS A 2 -1.39 69.37 24.62
CA LYS A 2 -2.01 70.57 25.21
C LYS A 2 -3.35 70.69 24.46
N ASN A 3 -4.46 70.78 25.19
CA ASN A 3 -5.30 71.98 25.28
C ASN A 3 -6.19 72.18 24.03
N ALA A 4 -7.47 72.49 24.11
CA ALA A 4 -8.22 73.10 25.19
C ALA A 4 -9.71 73.17 24.74
N VAL A 5 -10.67 72.86 25.63
CA VAL A 5 -11.55 73.89 26.29
C VAL A 5 -12.79 74.19 25.44
N ARG A 6 -14.02 74.29 25.95
CA ARG A 6 -14.66 74.15 27.27
C ARG A 6 -16.17 74.32 26.97
N ILE A 7 -17.02 73.77 27.83
CA ILE A 7 -17.91 74.50 28.75
C ILE A 7 -19.07 73.56 29.08
N ALA A 8 -19.24 73.39 30.38
CA ALA A 8 -20.26 72.61 31.02
C ALA A 8 -21.29 73.53 31.70
N LEU A 9 -22.39 72.88 32.09
CA LEU A 9 -23.42 73.25 33.06
C LEU A 9 -24.60 74.12 32.57
N PRO A 10 -25.77 74.00 33.24
CA PRO A 10 -26.41 72.76 33.72
C PRO A 10 -27.95 72.81 33.58
N LEU A 11 -28.66 71.68 33.65
CA LEU A 11 -29.93 71.66 34.38
C LEU A 11 -30.40 70.25 34.76
N ALA A 12 -30.57 70.08 36.06
CA ALA A 12 -31.54 69.28 36.81
C ALA A 12 -32.21 68.06 36.16
N VAL A 13 -31.90 66.93 36.79
CA VAL A 13 -32.60 65.63 36.81
C VAL A 13 -34.09 65.78 37.16
N VAL A 14 -34.99 65.16 36.39
CA VAL A 14 -36.10 64.33 36.89
C VAL A 14 -36.45 63.26 35.85
N VAL A 15 -36.58 62.03 36.36
CA VAL A 15 -36.92 60.77 35.68
C VAL A 15 -38.33 60.80 35.08
N GLY A 16 -38.47 60.30 33.85
CA GLY A 16 -39.76 60.03 33.21
C GLY A 16 -39.59 59.17 31.95
N LEU A 17 -40.00 57.90 32.04
CA LEU A 17 -40.04 56.92 30.96
C LEU A 17 -40.94 57.41 29.80
N ALA A 18 -40.35 57.56 28.60
CA ALA A 18 -41.07 57.52 27.33
C ALA A 18 -40.17 56.90 26.26
N ALA A 19 -40.66 55.80 25.70
CA ALA A 19 -40.06 55.06 24.60
C ALA A 19 -39.91 55.93 23.34
N GLY A 20 -38.72 55.92 22.76
CA GLY A 20 -38.40 56.51 21.46
C GLY A 20 -37.36 55.65 20.75
N CYS A 21 -37.75 55.08 19.62
CA CYS A 21 -37.02 54.08 18.84
C CYS A 21 -35.62 54.53 18.40
N GLY A 22 -34.59 53.94 18.99
CA GLY A 22 -33.31 53.73 18.32
C GLY A 22 -33.28 52.30 17.77
N LYS A 23 -33.54 52.13 16.47
CA LYS A 23 -33.26 50.87 15.77
C LYS A 23 -31.78 50.53 16.00
N LYS A 24 -31.51 49.49 16.78
CA LYS A 24 -30.24 48.75 16.72
C LYS A 24 -30.22 48.03 15.37
N GLU A 25 -29.70 48.67 14.33
CA GLU A 25 -29.18 47.99 13.15
C GLU A 25 -27.84 47.33 13.52
N GLU A 26 -27.92 46.23 14.27
CA GLU A 26 -26.92 45.17 14.23
C GLU A 26 -27.69 43.86 14.02
N THR A 27 -28.32 43.73 12.85
CA THR A 27 -28.65 42.39 12.37
C THR A 27 -27.36 41.79 11.85
N ALA A 28 -26.69 40.99 12.69
CA ALA A 28 -25.73 40.02 12.19
C ALA A 28 -26.43 39.24 11.06
N LYS A 29 -25.98 39.40 9.82
CA LYS A 29 -26.51 38.65 8.68
C LYS A 29 -26.10 37.20 8.89
N THR A 30 -26.96 36.41 9.54
CA THR A 30 -26.74 34.97 9.67
C THR A 30 -26.79 34.32 8.29
N THR A 31 -26.11 33.20 8.10
CA THR A 31 -26.15 32.46 6.83
C THR A 31 -27.35 31.52 6.76
N PHE A 32 -27.63 30.93 5.58
CA PHE A 32 -28.64 29.87 5.51
C PHE A 32 -28.21 28.67 6.38
N TYR A 33 -26.93 28.29 6.32
CA TYR A 33 -26.37 27.21 7.12
C TYR A 33 -26.63 27.43 8.62
N GLU A 34 -26.27 28.58 9.18
CA GLU A 34 -26.46 28.87 10.61
C GLU A 34 -27.92 28.79 11.05
N ARG A 35 -28.85 29.26 10.22
CA ARG A 35 -30.28 29.28 10.57
C ARG A 35 -30.99 27.95 10.38
N LYS A 36 -30.57 27.15 9.41
CA LYS A 36 -31.33 25.99 8.93
C LYS A 36 -30.57 24.69 9.09
N ILE A 37 -29.27 24.66 8.81
CA ILE A 37 -28.52 23.40 8.76
C ILE A 37 -27.83 23.11 10.08
N SER A 38 -27.10 24.09 10.64
CA SER A 38 -26.39 23.93 11.91
C SER A 38 -27.29 23.44 13.05
N PRO A 39 -28.52 23.97 13.28
CA PRO A 39 -29.36 23.48 14.37
C PRO A 39 -29.72 22.00 14.27
N VAL A 40 -29.85 21.48 13.04
CA VAL A 40 -30.12 20.06 12.80
C VAL A 40 -28.86 19.24 13.10
N LEU A 41 -27.73 19.59 12.50
CA LEU A 41 -26.48 18.82 12.66
C LEU A 41 -25.95 18.87 14.10
N VAL A 42 -26.02 20.03 14.75
CA VAL A 42 -25.60 20.16 16.15
C VAL A 42 -26.54 19.36 17.06
N GLY A 43 -27.86 19.53 16.90
CA GLY A 43 -28.83 18.85 17.75
C GLY A 43 -28.92 17.33 17.56
N SER A 44 -28.45 16.79 16.43
CA SER A 44 -28.49 15.35 16.15
C SER A 44 -27.11 14.68 16.24
N CYS A 45 -26.07 15.28 15.66
CA CYS A 45 -24.75 14.67 15.49
C CYS A 45 -23.70 15.20 16.48
N ALA A 46 -23.79 16.46 16.92
CA ALA A 46 -22.87 17.02 17.91
C ALA A 46 -23.31 16.69 19.34
N THR A 47 -24.58 16.86 19.66
CA THR A 47 -25.18 16.52 20.95
C THR A 47 -26.24 15.46 20.69
N SER A 48 -25.84 14.19 20.62
CA SER A 48 -26.79 13.11 20.33
C SER A 48 -27.94 13.08 21.35
N PRO A 49 -29.07 12.40 21.06
CA PRO A 49 -30.13 12.18 22.04
C PRO A 49 -29.66 11.51 23.34
N THR A 50 -28.52 10.80 23.30
CA THR A 50 -27.83 10.21 24.47
C THR A 50 -26.85 11.18 25.16
N GLN A 51 -26.88 12.47 24.81
CA GLN A 51 -25.97 13.53 25.27
C GLN A 51 -24.49 13.25 25.01
N SER A 52 -24.17 12.39 24.04
CA SER A 52 -22.80 12.07 23.67
C SER A 52 -22.28 13.12 22.69
N SER A 53 -21.09 13.67 22.96
CA SER A 53 -20.40 14.63 22.09
C SER A 53 -19.56 13.92 21.04
N CYS A 54 -20.16 13.54 19.91
CA CYS A 54 -19.49 12.68 18.91
C CYS A 54 -18.73 13.46 17.83
N HIS A 55 -19.41 14.37 17.11
CA HIS A 55 -18.85 15.07 15.96
C HIS A 55 -18.52 16.54 16.25
N VAL A 56 -17.82 16.75 17.36
CA VAL A 56 -17.26 18.05 17.77
C VAL A 56 -15.77 17.88 18.06
N ALA A 57 -15.01 18.96 17.95
CA ALA A 57 -13.60 18.94 18.32
C ALA A 57 -13.45 18.55 19.80
N ALA A 58 -12.66 17.51 20.05
CA ALA A 58 -12.29 17.05 21.38
C ALA A 58 -11.10 17.84 21.97
N ASP A 59 -10.40 18.60 21.13
CA ASP A 59 -9.22 19.41 21.45
C ASP A 59 -9.01 20.55 20.43
N ASP A 60 -7.92 21.31 20.61
CA ASP A 60 -7.49 22.43 19.77
C ASP A 60 -6.77 22.02 18.47
N ARG A 61 -6.60 20.72 18.23
CA ARG A 61 -5.99 20.12 17.03
C ARG A 61 -7.02 19.47 16.11
N GLY A 62 -8.30 19.71 16.36
CA GLY A 62 -9.38 19.34 15.47
C GLY A 62 -9.67 17.85 15.42
N ASN A 63 -9.31 17.11 16.48
CA ASN A 63 -9.69 15.70 16.61
C ASN A 63 -11.17 15.59 16.90
N ALA A 64 -11.86 14.75 16.14
CA ALA A 64 -13.27 14.49 16.30
C ALA A 64 -13.55 13.05 15.88
N LEU A 65 -14.57 12.40 16.45
CA LEU A 65 -14.90 11.03 16.05
C LEU A 65 -15.28 11.00 14.57
N GLY A 66 -14.74 10.01 13.84
CA GLY A 66 -14.91 9.88 12.40
C GLY A 66 -14.23 10.98 11.58
N ASN A 67 -13.30 11.74 12.16
CA ASN A 67 -12.66 12.92 11.57
C ASN A 67 -13.68 13.95 11.07
N LEU A 68 -14.83 14.07 11.74
CA LEU A 68 -15.95 14.92 11.35
C LEU A 68 -16.30 15.89 12.47
N ASN A 69 -16.28 17.18 12.15
CA ASN A 69 -16.71 18.24 13.05
C ASN A 69 -17.85 19.06 12.41
N VAL A 70 -19.04 18.94 12.98
CA VAL A 70 -20.26 19.59 12.45
C VAL A 70 -20.61 20.91 13.14
N SER A 71 -19.73 21.42 14.00
CA SER A 71 -19.99 22.64 14.80
C SER A 71 -20.12 23.92 13.96
N SER A 72 -19.55 23.95 12.75
CA SER A 72 -19.57 25.11 11.86
C SER A 72 -19.64 24.69 10.38
N TYR A 73 -19.92 25.64 9.50
CA TYR A 73 -19.87 25.39 8.05
C TYR A 73 -18.45 25.07 7.61
N ASP A 74 -17.47 25.86 8.06
CA ASP A 74 -16.08 25.72 7.67
C ASP A 74 -15.54 24.33 8.01
N THR A 75 -15.78 23.83 9.23
CA THR A 75 -15.31 22.51 9.65
C THR A 75 -16.01 21.36 8.91
N LEU A 76 -17.30 21.49 8.60
CA LEU A 76 -18.03 20.51 7.79
C LEU A 76 -17.57 20.54 6.33
N SER A 77 -17.24 21.72 5.81
CA SER A 77 -16.82 21.91 4.42
C SER A 77 -15.47 21.24 4.10
N LEU A 78 -14.69 20.87 5.10
CA LEU A 78 -13.50 20.03 4.95
C LEU A 78 -13.86 18.57 4.60
N ARG A 79 -15.10 18.13 4.87
CA ARG A 79 -15.59 16.78 4.63
C ARG A 79 -16.67 16.73 3.54
N ARG A 80 -16.40 17.36 2.39
CA ARG A 80 -17.31 17.33 1.22
C ARG A 80 -17.55 15.94 0.67
N ASP A 81 -16.58 15.06 0.83
CA ASP A 81 -16.68 13.64 0.54
C ASP A 81 -17.92 12.99 1.17
N LEU A 82 -18.28 13.34 2.40
CA LEU A 82 -19.48 12.83 3.07
C LEU A 82 -20.81 13.34 2.50
N LEU A 83 -20.78 14.36 1.64
CA LEU A 83 -21.96 15.00 1.07
C LEU A 83 -22.24 14.54 -0.37
N ILE A 84 -21.42 13.62 -0.90
CA ILE A 84 -21.57 13.09 -2.25
C ILE A 84 -22.48 11.86 -2.21
N ASN A 85 -23.48 11.82 -3.09
CA ASN A 85 -24.29 10.62 -3.33
C ASN A 85 -23.46 9.61 -4.15
N TYR A 86 -22.75 8.71 -3.46
CA TYR A 86 -21.82 7.75 -4.06
C TYR A 86 -22.30 6.30 -3.89
N GLY A 87 -21.93 5.46 -4.86
CA GLY A 87 -22.16 4.03 -4.80
C GLY A 87 -23.62 3.63 -4.99
N PRO A 88 -24.03 2.48 -4.44
CA PRO A 88 -25.36 1.92 -4.70
C PRO A 88 -26.48 2.52 -3.83
N TYR A 89 -26.15 3.33 -2.81
CA TYR A 89 -27.08 3.65 -1.72
C TYR A 89 -28.14 4.71 -2.05
N GLY A 90 -27.90 5.53 -3.08
CA GLY A 90 -28.79 6.64 -3.43
C GLY A 90 -28.84 7.78 -2.40
N LEU A 91 -27.97 7.75 -1.38
CA LEU A 91 -27.86 8.75 -0.32
C LEU A 91 -26.39 9.18 -0.15
N PRO A 92 -26.13 10.44 0.22
CA PRO A 92 -24.80 10.84 0.67
C PRO A 92 -24.43 10.17 1.99
N ASP A 93 -23.15 9.84 2.18
CA ASP A 93 -22.64 9.09 3.35
C ASP A 93 -23.06 9.69 4.70
N LEU A 94 -23.10 11.03 4.81
CA LEU A 94 -23.57 11.73 6.02
C LEU A 94 -25.00 11.32 6.40
N LEU A 95 -25.90 11.21 5.41
CA LEU A 95 -27.28 10.80 5.64
C LEU A 95 -27.40 9.28 5.80
N LEU A 96 -26.69 8.51 4.97
CA LEU A 96 -26.66 7.05 5.03
C LEU A 96 -26.31 6.52 6.41
N LYS A 97 -25.39 7.19 7.13
CA LYS A 97 -24.96 6.79 8.48
C LYS A 97 -25.96 7.10 9.60
N VAL A 98 -26.96 7.95 9.36
CA VAL A 98 -27.85 8.44 10.43
C VAL A 98 -29.32 8.09 10.23
N VAL A 99 -29.69 7.48 9.10
CA VAL A 99 -31.06 7.01 8.84
C VAL A 99 -31.27 5.57 9.32
N PRO A 100 -32.52 5.09 9.43
CA PRO A 100 -32.80 3.67 9.67
C PRO A 100 -32.40 2.82 8.47
N ALA A 101 -32.30 1.51 8.70
CA ALA A 101 -32.22 0.51 7.63
C ALA A 101 -33.36 0.70 6.61
N PHE A 102 -33.05 0.54 5.31
CA PHE A 102 -34.02 0.66 4.23
C PHE A 102 -33.75 -0.39 3.14
N ASP A 103 -34.78 -0.65 2.34
CA ASP A 103 -34.69 -1.59 1.22
C ASP A 103 -34.03 -0.95 0.01
N LEU A 104 -33.09 -1.68 -0.59
CA LEU A 104 -32.35 -1.31 -1.76
C LEU A 104 -32.44 -2.42 -2.80
N GLN A 105 -32.93 -2.09 -3.99
CA GLN A 105 -32.89 -2.99 -5.14
C GLN A 105 -31.49 -2.94 -5.76
N LEU A 106 -30.86 -4.10 -5.86
CA LEU A 106 -29.60 -4.30 -6.56
C LEU A 106 -29.83 -5.10 -7.82
N THR A 107 -29.21 -4.70 -8.93
CA THR A 107 -29.34 -5.37 -10.23
C THR A 107 -27.96 -5.68 -10.80
N ALA A 108 -27.78 -6.89 -11.31
CA ALA A 108 -26.56 -7.32 -11.99
C ALA A 108 -26.63 -7.01 -13.50
N TRP A 109 -25.50 -7.14 -14.21
CA TRP A 109 -25.39 -6.86 -15.64
C TRP A 109 -26.37 -7.68 -16.52
N ASP A 110 -26.78 -8.86 -16.05
CA ASP A 110 -27.70 -9.78 -16.73
C ASP A 110 -29.19 -9.45 -16.48
N GLY A 111 -29.48 -8.43 -15.65
CA GLY A 111 -30.83 -8.01 -15.26
C GLY A 111 -31.38 -8.72 -14.01
N THR A 112 -30.65 -9.69 -13.45
CA THR A 112 -31.04 -10.33 -12.18
C THR A 112 -31.08 -9.27 -11.09
N SER A 113 -32.16 -9.25 -10.31
CA SER A 113 -32.36 -8.28 -9.22
C SER A 113 -32.58 -8.98 -7.89
N GLU A 114 -32.04 -8.39 -6.83
CA GLU A 114 -32.24 -8.80 -5.44
C GLU A 114 -32.57 -7.56 -4.61
N VAL A 115 -33.47 -7.68 -3.64
CA VAL A 115 -33.74 -6.61 -2.67
C VAL A 115 -33.03 -6.96 -1.37
N ILE A 116 -32.16 -6.06 -0.93
CA ILE A 116 -31.52 -6.15 0.38
C ILE A 116 -32.03 -5.04 1.29
N THR A 117 -32.07 -5.30 2.59
CA THR A 117 -32.26 -4.29 3.61
C THR A 117 -30.89 -3.88 4.15
N THR A 118 -30.52 -2.61 4.01
CA THR A 118 -29.23 -2.10 4.46
C THR A 118 -29.04 -2.30 5.96
N ASP A 119 -27.83 -2.61 6.40
CA ASP A 119 -27.44 -2.62 7.81
C ASP A 119 -26.09 -1.93 7.97
N VAL A 120 -26.12 -0.60 7.81
CA VAL A 120 -24.94 0.24 7.90
C VAL A 120 -24.76 0.71 9.33
N ALA A 121 -23.74 0.17 10.00
CA ALA A 121 -23.47 0.52 11.39
C ALA A 121 -23.03 1.99 11.58
N HIS A 122 -23.55 2.59 12.65
CA HIS A 122 -23.13 3.87 13.21
C HIS A 122 -23.20 3.81 14.75
N ALA A 123 -22.16 4.28 15.44
CA ALA A 123 -22.05 4.15 16.89
C ALA A 123 -23.15 4.90 17.66
N GLY A 124 -23.67 5.99 17.08
CA GLY A 124 -24.81 6.73 17.64
C GLY A 124 -26.18 6.14 17.29
N GLY A 125 -26.23 5.02 16.56
CA GLY A 125 -27.45 4.49 15.95
C GLY A 125 -28.02 5.40 14.86
N SER A 126 -29.30 5.18 14.52
CA SER A 126 -30.07 6.03 13.60
C SER A 126 -30.57 7.27 14.34
N LEU A 127 -30.14 8.44 13.91
CA LEU A 127 -30.39 9.73 14.55
C LEU A 127 -31.48 10.55 13.85
N LEU A 128 -31.77 10.24 12.58
CA LEU A 128 -32.78 10.90 11.76
C LEU A 128 -33.75 9.85 11.19
N ASP A 129 -34.97 10.28 10.89
CA ASP A 129 -35.97 9.48 10.17
C ASP A 129 -36.23 10.07 8.78
N PHE A 130 -36.48 9.24 7.77
CA PHE A 130 -36.73 9.66 6.38
C PHE A 130 -37.90 10.64 6.24
N THR A 131 -38.89 10.54 7.12
CA THR A 131 -40.08 11.41 7.12
C THR A 131 -39.87 12.71 7.89
N SER A 132 -38.75 12.84 8.62
CA SER A 132 -38.49 13.99 9.47
C SER A 132 -38.22 15.27 8.65
N VAL A 133 -38.62 16.42 9.22
CA VAL A 133 -38.29 17.74 8.65
C VAL A 133 -36.78 17.93 8.59
N SER A 134 -36.05 17.46 9.60
CA SER A 134 -34.59 17.50 9.69
C SER A 134 -33.92 16.79 8.51
N TYR A 135 -34.32 15.55 8.20
CA TYR A 135 -33.80 14.80 7.06
C TYR A 135 -34.06 15.54 5.74
N ASN A 136 -35.31 15.92 5.48
CA ASN A 136 -35.70 16.60 4.24
C ASN A 136 -34.95 17.92 4.04
N GLN A 137 -34.68 18.65 5.13
CA GLN A 137 -33.94 19.90 5.08
C GLN A 137 -32.45 19.69 4.75
N LEU A 138 -31.82 18.66 5.31
CA LEU A 138 -30.44 18.31 4.99
C LEU A 138 -30.31 17.76 3.57
N ALA A 139 -31.18 16.83 3.16
CA ALA A 139 -31.17 16.23 1.83
C ALA A 139 -31.27 17.31 0.74
N ARG A 140 -32.25 18.22 0.85
CA ARG A 140 -32.40 19.33 -0.11
C ARG A 140 -31.21 20.28 -0.11
N TRP A 141 -30.60 20.53 1.05
CA TRP A 141 -29.42 21.38 1.11
C TRP A 141 -28.21 20.74 0.43
N ILE A 142 -28.02 19.42 0.62
CA ILE A 142 -26.97 18.65 -0.06
C ILE A 142 -27.22 18.59 -1.57
N GLU A 143 -28.46 18.31 -2.01
CA GLU A 143 -28.87 18.34 -3.42
C GLU A 143 -28.60 19.70 -4.08
N ASN A 144 -28.73 20.80 -3.33
CA ASN A 144 -28.38 22.15 -3.79
C ASN A 144 -26.87 22.46 -3.72
N GLY A 145 -26.01 21.46 -3.52
CA GLY A 145 -24.55 21.58 -3.49
C GLY A 145 -23.96 21.93 -2.12
N ALA A 146 -24.76 21.88 -1.05
CA ALA A 146 -24.34 22.17 0.31
C ALA A 146 -23.60 23.53 0.44
N ALA A 147 -24.05 24.54 -0.29
CA ALA A 147 -23.51 25.89 -0.21
C ALA A 147 -23.92 26.56 1.13
N GLU A 148 -23.07 27.42 1.68
CA GLU A 148 -23.32 28.10 2.96
C GLU A 148 -24.65 28.88 2.96
N ASN A 149 -24.98 29.46 1.81
CA ASN A 149 -26.20 30.23 1.58
C ASN A 149 -27.22 29.50 0.69
N ASN A 150 -27.07 28.19 0.50
CA ASN A 150 -27.96 27.33 -0.31
C ASN A 150 -28.16 27.82 -1.76
N ALA A 151 -27.12 28.43 -2.33
CA ALA A 151 -27.09 28.75 -3.75
C ALA A 151 -26.86 27.45 -4.55
N PRO A 152 -27.60 27.18 -5.64
CA PRO A 152 -27.38 26.01 -6.47
C PRO A 152 -25.95 25.96 -7.01
N ALA A 153 -25.29 24.82 -6.88
CA ALA A 153 -24.00 24.60 -7.50
C ALA A 153 -24.15 24.58 -9.03
N LYS A 154 -23.27 25.30 -9.74
CA LYS A 154 -23.15 25.12 -11.19
C LYS A 154 -22.50 23.75 -11.45
N PRO A 155 -22.94 22.99 -12.47
CA PRO A 155 -22.26 21.77 -12.88
C PRO A 155 -20.77 22.04 -13.12
N LYS A 156 -19.89 21.25 -12.51
CA LYS A 156 -18.45 21.32 -12.77
C LYS A 156 -18.24 20.78 -14.19
N GLN A 157 -17.67 21.62 -15.06
CA GLN A 157 -17.22 21.22 -16.39
C GLN A 157 -15.69 21.19 -16.35
N PRO A 158 -15.07 20.01 -16.23
CA PRO A 158 -13.61 19.92 -16.20
C PRO A 158 -13.04 20.34 -17.55
N GLU A 159 -11.86 20.97 -17.53
CA GLU A 159 -11.10 21.21 -18.75
C GLU A 159 -10.67 19.86 -19.34
N LEU A 160 -10.94 19.65 -20.64
CA LEU A 160 -10.61 18.41 -21.32
C LEU A 160 -9.26 18.53 -22.02
N THR A 161 -8.38 17.57 -21.78
CA THR A 161 -7.11 17.44 -22.50
C THR A 161 -7.29 16.62 -23.79
N PRO A 162 -6.37 16.73 -24.78
CA PRO A 162 -6.42 15.93 -26.00
C PRO A 162 -6.55 14.42 -25.72
N CYS A 163 -7.31 13.73 -26.57
CA CYS A 163 -7.44 12.27 -26.52
C CYS A 163 -6.15 11.56 -26.96
N THR A 164 -6.04 10.29 -26.59
CA THR A 164 -4.96 9.39 -27.01
C THR A 164 -5.30 8.65 -28.30
N GLU A 165 -4.30 8.45 -29.16
CA GLU A 165 -4.41 7.60 -30.35
C GLU A 165 -3.87 6.18 -30.10
N SER A 166 -3.26 5.94 -28.94
CA SER A 166 -2.66 4.64 -28.60
C SER A 166 -3.74 3.62 -28.27
N VAL A 167 -3.80 2.54 -29.03
CA VAL A 167 -4.72 1.43 -28.77
C VAL A 167 -4.27 0.63 -27.55
N GLY A 168 -5.22 0.21 -26.70
CA GLY A 168 -4.91 -0.62 -25.54
C GLY A 168 -4.58 -2.06 -25.91
N THR A 169 -4.29 -2.87 -24.89
CA THR A 169 -3.95 -4.29 -25.06
C THR A 169 -4.82 -5.15 -24.16
N ASP A 170 -5.48 -6.16 -24.73
CA ASP A 170 -6.22 -7.18 -24.00
C ASP A 170 -6.06 -8.53 -24.74
N PRO A 171 -5.86 -9.67 -24.05
CA PRO A 171 -5.74 -10.98 -24.71
C PRO A 171 -6.95 -11.38 -25.57
N ASN A 172 -8.14 -10.83 -25.28
CA ASN A 172 -9.38 -11.11 -26.02
C ASN A 172 -9.66 -10.08 -27.13
N PHE A 173 -8.76 -9.14 -27.35
CA PHE A 173 -8.90 -8.10 -28.37
C PHE A 173 -8.00 -8.38 -29.57
N ASP A 174 -8.61 -8.52 -30.76
CA ASP A 174 -7.88 -8.57 -32.04
C ASP A 174 -8.02 -7.21 -32.77
N PRO A 175 -6.93 -6.45 -32.95
CA PRO A 175 -6.99 -5.16 -33.64
C PRO A 175 -7.29 -5.27 -35.13
N ASN A 176 -7.17 -6.45 -35.75
CA ASN A 176 -7.28 -6.65 -37.19
C ASN A 176 -8.63 -7.23 -37.65
N VAL A 177 -9.47 -7.66 -36.72
CA VAL A 177 -10.74 -8.35 -37.03
C VAL A 177 -11.92 -7.51 -36.57
N ASP A 178 -12.81 -7.17 -37.50
CA ASP A 178 -14.07 -6.52 -37.15
C ASP A 178 -14.96 -7.47 -36.33
N PRO A 179 -15.59 -6.99 -35.24
CA PRO A 179 -16.57 -7.77 -34.51
C PRO A 179 -17.71 -8.25 -35.41
N GLY A 180 -18.06 -9.54 -35.33
CA GLY A 180 -19.14 -10.13 -36.13
C GLY A 180 -20.55 -9.79 -35.67
N THR A 181 -20.73 -8.87 -34.73
CA THR A 181 -22.05 -8.54 -34.17
C THR A 181 -22.78 -7.50 -35.05
N PRO A 182 -24.11 -7.61 -35.22
CA PRO A 182 -24.86 -6.70 -36.10
C PRO A 182 -24.79 -5.22 -35.72
N ASP A 183 -24.52 -4.91 -34.45
CA ASP A 183 -24.50 -3.55 -33.91
C ASP A 183 -23.16 -2.81 -34.12
N TYR A 184 -22.08 -3.51 -34.52
CA TYR A 184 -20.76 -2.89 -34.69
C TYR A 184 -20.77 -1.77 -35.74
N GLY A 185 -21.49 -1.96 -36.85
CA GLY A 185 -21.64 -0.93 -37.87
C GLY A 185 -22.30 0.34 -37.35
N GLN A 186 -23.33 0.19 -36.50
CA GLN A 186 -23.98 1.31 -35.82
C GLN A 186 -23.02 1.99 -34.85
N PHE A 187 -22.29 1.22 -34.04
CA PHE A 187 -21.30 1.77 -33.11
C PHE A 187 -20.26 2.64 -33.82
N VAL A 188 -19.69 2.14 -34.91
CA VAL A 188 -18.66 2.86 -35.69
C VAL A 188 -19.18 4.18 -36.25
N GLN A 189 -20.43 4.20 -36.74
CA GLN A 189 -21.01 5.36 -37.41
C GLN A 189 -21.56 6.40 -36.43
N GLU A 190 -22.17 5.96 -35.33
CA GLU A 190 -22.96 6.83 -34.46
C GLU A 190 -22.32 7.01 -33.07
N VAL A 191 -21.89 5.92 -32.42
CA VAL A 191 -21.45 5.93 -31.01
C VAL A 191 -19.99 6.39 -30.85
N ASN A 192 -19.08 5.85 -31.66
CA ASN A 192 -17.66 6.17 -31.57
C ASN A 192 -17.37 7.68 -31.68
N PRO A 193 -18.03 8.47 -32.56
CA PRO A 193 -17.89 9.92 -32.56
C PRO A 193 -18.25 10.59 -31.23
N VAL A 194 -19.33 10.14 -30.55
CA VAL A 194 -19.75 10.68 -29.25
C VAL A 194 -18.67 10.39 -28.19
N LEU A 195 -18.22 9.13 -28.10
CA LEU A 195 -17.18 8.73 -27.15
C LEU A 195 -15.86 9.48 -27.38
N GLY A 196 -15.43 9.62 -28.63
CA GLY A 196 -14.20 10.32 -28.99
C GLY A 196 -14.22 11.81 -28.67
N GLN A 197 -15.38 12.47 -28.78
CA GLN A 197 -15.52 13.91 -28.55
C GLN A 197 -15.77 14.27 -27.09
N GLN A 198 -16.51 13.45 -26.35
CA GLN A 198 -17.01 13.81 -25.01
C GLN A 198 -16.40 12.99 -23.87
N CYS A 199 -15.78 11.83 -24.16
CA CYS A 199 -15.35 10.89 -23.13
C CYS A 199 -13.83 10.60 -23.18
N ALA A 200 -13.25 10.53 -24.38
CA ALA A 200 -11.88 10.05 -24.60
C ALA A 200 -10.75 11.05 -24.25
N ALA A 201 -11.04 12.13 -23.52
CA ALA A 201 -10.04 13.12 -23.10
C ALA A 201 -8.93 12.46 -22.27
N GLY A 202 -7.67 12.86 -22.46
CA GLY A 202 -6.50 12.24 -21.82
C GLY A 202 -6.49 12.28 -20.29
N ASN A 203 -7.23 13.23 -19.68
CA ASN A 203 -7.45 13.37 -18.25
C ASN A 203 -8.79 12.75 -17.79
N CYS A 204 -9.46 12.01 -18.66
CA CYS A 204 -10.64 11.19 -18.38
C CYS A 204 -10.39 9.80 -18.98
N HIS A 205 -11.25 9.29 -19.86
CA HIS A 205 -11.10 7.93 -20.40
C HIS A 205 -9.96 7.76 -21.42
N GLY A 206 -9.27 8.83 -21.83
CA GLY A 206 -8.06 8.75 -22.66
C GLY A 206 -6.79 8.35 -21.92
N SER A 207 -6.87 8.04 -20.63
CA SER A 207 -5.74 7.53 -19.83
C SER A 207 -5.86 6.02 -19.62
N GLY A 208 -4.79 5.28 -19.92
CA GLY A 208 -4.70 3.83 -19.72
C GLY A 208 -4.79 3.38 -18.26
N ALA A 209 -4.78 4.32 -17.30
CA ALA A 209 -5.06 4.05 -15.89
C ALA A 209 -6.57 3.87 -15.59
N ASN A 210 -7.46 4.27 -16.51
CA ASN A 210 -8.90 4.14 -16.30
C ASN A 210 -9.41 2.76 -16.67
N SER A 211 -10.40 2.27 -15.89
CA SER A 211 -11.07 1.00 -16.18
C SER A 211 -11.77 1.01 -17.55
N LEU A 212 -12.30 2.17 -17.98
CA LEU A 212 -12.73 2.40 -19.35
C LEU A 212 -11.66 3.25 -20.04
N TYR A 213 -10.84 2.62 -20.89
CA TYR A 213 -9.81 3.29 -21.69
C TYR A 213 -10.29 3.48 -23.13
N LEU A 214 -10.54 4.72 -23.54
CA LEU A 214 -11.02 5.11 -24.86
C LEU A 214 -9.92 5.81 -25.65
N THR A 215 -9.88 5.54 -26.94
CA THR A 215 -9.04 6.26 -27.90
C THR A 215 -9.83 7.36 -28.62
N CYS A 216 -9.12 8.19 -29.39
CA CYS A 216 -9.75 9.16 -30.29
C CYS A 216 -10.71 8.55 -31.33
N GLY A 217 -10.64 7.23 -31.61
CA GLY A 217 -11.57 6.55 -32.50
C GLY A 217 -11.44 6.94 -33.99
N LYS A 218 -10.25 7.37 -34.44
CA LYS A 218 -10.00 7.83 -35.82
C LYS A 218 -9.65 6.69 -36.77
N SER A 219 -8.83 5.73 -36.33
CA SER A 219 -8.45 4.56 -37.13
C SER A 219 -9.43 3.38 -36.97
N PRO A 220 -9.46 2.39 -37.88
CA PRO A 220 -10.25 1.17 -37.71
C PRO A 220 -9.93 0.44 -36.40
N GLU A 221 -8.65 0.30 -36.05
CA GLU A 221 -8.18 -0.40 -34.85
C GLU A 221 -8.65 0.32 -33.58
N GLN A 222 -8.59 1.65 -33.57
CA GLN A 222 -9.11 2.48 -32.48
C GLN A 222 -10.63 2.32 -32.28
N LYS A 223 -11.39 2.21 -33.38
CA LYS A 223 -12.83 1.99 -33.32
C LYS A 223 -13.17 0.59 -32.80
N ARG A 224 -12.43 -0.43 -33.23
CA ARG A 224 -12.55 -1.81 -32.69
C ARG A 224 -12.27 -1.82 -31.19
N TRP A 225 -11.21 -1.13 -30.76
CA TRP A 225 -10.87 -1.03 -29.35
C TRP A 225 -11.98 -0.35 -28.55
N ASN A 226 -12.44 0.83 -28.98
CA ASN A 226 -13.52 1.56 -28.32
C ASN A 226 -14.80 0.70 -28.23
N TYR A 227 -15.12 -0.07 -29.28
CA TYR A 227 -16.25 -1.00 -29.26
C TYR A 227 -16.06 -2.12 -28.24
N PHE A 228 -14.87 -2.75 -28.24
CA PHE A 228 -14.52 -3.83 -27.34
C PHE A 228 -14.68 -3.42 -25.87
N VAL A 229 -14.07 -2.30 -25.47
CA VAL A 229 -14.12 -1.84 -24.07
C VAL A 229 -15.49 -1.30 -23.67
N ALA A 230 -16.18 -0.57 -24.54
CA ALA A 230 -17.48 0.02 -24.21
C ALA A 230 -18.60 -1.03 -24.13
N SER A 231 -18.47 -2.15 -24.86
CA SER A 231 -19.47 -3.23 -24.89
C SER A 231 -19.76 -3.81 -23.50
N ASP A 232 -18.74 -3.99 -22.66
CA ASP A 232 -18.94 -4.55 -21.32
C ASP A 232 -19.72 -3.60 -20.38
N TYR A 233 -19.79 -2.30 -20.71
CA TYR A 233 -20.54 -1.31 -19.94
C TYR A 233 -22.03 -1.23 -20.33
N VAL A 234 -22.46 -2.01 -21.32
CA VAL A 234 -23.87 -2.18 -21.70
C VAL A 234 -24.47 -3.33 -20.91
N SER A 235 -25.63 -3.11 -20.31
CA SER A 235 -26.40 -4.12 -19.57
C SER A 235 -27.56 -4.65 -20.41
N THR A 236 -28.11 -5.81 -20.04
CA THR A 236 -29.33 -6.34 -20.68
C THR A 236 -30.49 -5.34 -20.58
N ASP A 237 -30.63 -4.67 -19.44
CA ASP A 237 -31.49 -3.49 -19.27
C ASP A 237 -30.75 -2.23 -19.76
N ALA A 238 -30.98 -1.85 -21.02
CA ALA A 238 -30.19 -0.83 -21.69
C ALA A 238 -30.14 0.52 -20.92
N PRO A 239 -31.26 1.12 -20.46
CA PRO A 239 -31.23 2.34 -19.63
C PRO A 239 -30.40 2.26 -18.35
N ALA A 240 -30.23 1.06 -17.78
CA ALA A 240 -29.43 0.85 -16.57
C ALA A 240 -27.92 0.77 -16.83
N SER A 241 -27.49 0.70 -18.10
CA SER A 241 -26.09 0.62 -18.50
C SER A 241 -25.24 1.72 -17.87
N GLU A 242 -24.07 1.36 -17.33
CA GLU A 242 -23.18 2.31 -16.65
C GLU A 242 -22.70 3.41 -17.61
N ILE A 243 -22.51 3.09 -18.90
CA ILE A 243 -22.13 4.07 -19.94
C ILE A 243 -23.18 5.17 -20.13
N LEU A 244 -24.45 4.91 -19.77
CA LEU A 244 -25.54 5.90 -19.81
C LEU A 244 -25.72 6.58 -18.47
N ARG A 245 -25.83 5.81 -17.37
CA ARG A 245 -26.19 6.35 -16.05
C ARG A 245 -25.09 7.22 -15.44
N ARG A 246 -23.80 6.93 -15.69
CA ARG A 246 -22.71 7.77 -15.19
C ARG A 246 -22.60 9.09 -15.94
N ALA A 247 -22.91 9.10 -17.24
CA ALA A 247 -22.81 10.30 -18.08
C ALA A 247 -24.00 11.27 -17.88
N LEU A 248 -25.15 10.77 -17.40
CA LEU A 248 -26.37 11.53 -17.23
C LEU A 248 -26.39 12.35 -15.93
N ASP A 249 -27.06 13.50 -15.96
CA ASP A 249 -27.34 14.32 -14.78
C ASP A 249 -28.09 13.51 -13.69
N PRO A 250 -27.63 13.51 -12.43
CA PRO A 250 -28.36 12.91 -11.32
C PRO A 250 -29.84 13.34 -11.21
N ALA A 251 -30.16 14.59 -11.56
CA ALA A 251 -31.54 15.10 -11.58
C ALA A 251 -32.44 14.43 -12.64
N GLN A 252 -31.85 13.70 -13.59
CA GLN A 252 -32.53 12.96 -14.65
C GLN A 252 -32.43 11.43 -14.47
N GLY A 253 -31.96 10.96 -13.31
CA GLY A 253 -31.77 9.53 -13.02
C GLY A 253 -30.33 9.03 -13.22
N GLY A 254 -29.40 9.93 -13.53
CA GLY A 254 -27.97 9.65 -13.56
C GLY A 254 -27.36 9.38 -12.17
N THR A 255 -26.05 9.18 -12.13
CA THR A 255 -25.31 8.83 -10.91
C THR A 255 -23.99 9.56 -10.83
N TYR A 256 -23.31 9.49 -9.68
CA TYR A 256 -22.00 10.11 -9.51
C TYR A 256 -20.99 9.67 -10.57
N HIS A 257 -20.31 10.65 -11.16
CA HIS A 257 -19.25 10.49 -12.13
C HIS A 257 -18.19 11.57 -11.88
N GLU A 258 -16.93 11.13 -11.77
CA GLU A 258 -15.78 12.01 -11.47
C GLU A 258 -15.61 13.09 -12.54
N GLY A 259 -15.83 12.75 -13.81
CA GLY A 259 -15.80 13.68 -14.94
C GLY A 259 -16.99 14.66 -15.00
N GLY A 260 -17.94 14.58 -14.07
CA GLY A 260 -19.12 15.44 -14.04
C GLY A 260 -20.24 15.02 -15.00
N VAL A 261 -21.18 15.94 -15.25
CA VAL A 261 -22.36 15.73 -16.09
C VAL A 261 -21.99 15.94 -17.56
N ILE A 262 -22.18 14.90 -18.38
CA ILE A 262 -21.97 14.94 -19.84
C ILE A 262 -23.29 15.19 -20.55
N PHE A 263 -24.35 14.47 -20.16
CA PHE A 263 -25.70 14.63 -20.68
C PHE A 263 -26.59 15.26 -19.61
N THR A 264 -27.21 16.38 -19.93
CA THR A 264 -28.12 17.10 -19.02
C THR A 264 -29.53 16.54 -19.05
N SER A 265 -29.86 15.73 -20.07
CA SER A 265 -31.17 15.12 -20.26
C SER A 265 -31.09 13.84 -21.07
N THR A 266 -32.05 12.93 -20.86
CA THR A 266 -32.28 11.76 -21.74
C THR A 266 -32.73 12.16 -23.15
N SER A 267 -33.05 13.44 -23.36
CA SER A 267 -33.36 14.01 -24.66
C SER A 267 -32.13 14.44 -25.48
N ASP A 268 -30.93 14.46 -24.88
CA ASP A 268 -29.69 14.82 -25.56
C ASP A 268 -29.38 13.82 -26.69
N ASP A 269 -28.95 14.31 -27.86
CA ASP A 269 -28.76 13.45 -29.03
C ASP A 269 -27.69 12.38 -28.81
N GLY A 270 -26.59 12.74 -28.13
CA GLY A 270 -25.55 11.78 -27.75
C GLY A 270 -26.06 10.68 -26.83
N TYR A 271 -26.94 11.02 -25.86
CA TYR A 271 -27.56 10.04 -24.97
C TYR A 271 -28.46 9.07 -25.75
N LYS A 272 -29.30 9.57 -26.65
CA LYS A 272 -30.18 8.72 -27.49
C LYS A 272 -29.38 7.78 -28.38
N VAL A 273 -28.27 8.24 -28.96
CA VAL A 273 -27.36 7.41 -29.76
C VAL A 273 -26.81 6.25 -28.93
N LEU A 274 -26.27 6.55 -27.75
CA LEU A 274 -25.77 5.52 -26.82
C LEU A 274 -26.87 4.55 -26.39
N LEU A 275 -28.08 5.04 -26.10
CA LEU A 275 -29.21 4.21 -25.69
C LEU A 275 -29.68 3.27 -26.80
N ASN A 276 -29.84 3.78 -28.03
CA ASN A 276 -30.24 2.97 -29.17
C ASN A 276 -29.24 1.86 -29.47
N TRP A 277 -27.94 2.17 -29.39
CA TRP A 277 -26.89 1.17 -29.53
C TRP A 277 -26.91 0.15 -28.37
N ALA A 278 -27.08 0.59 -27.12
CA ALA A 278 -27.19 -0.31 -25.97
C ALA A 278 -28.35 -1.31 -26.11
N VAL A 279 -29.51 -0.85 -26.64
CA VAL A 279 -30.65 -1.72 -26.98
C VAL A 279 -30.29 -2.73 -28.07
N ALA A 280 -29.59 -2.29 -29.14
CA ALA A 280 -29.18 -3.17 -30.23
C ALA A 280 -28.14 -4.22 -29.78
N ARG A 281 -27.25 -3.85 -28.86
CA ARG A 281 -26.22 -4.72 -28.29
C ARG A 281 -26.81 -5.81 -27.40
N GLY A 282 -27.79 -5.46 -26.55
CA GLY A 282 -28.51 -6.41 -25.70
C GLY A 282 -27.75 -6.94 -24.47
N GLY A 283 -26.69 -6.26 -24.04
CA GLY A 283 -25.89 -6.61 -22.86
C GLY A 283 -24.47 -7.10 -23.17
N PRO A 284 -23.69 -7.49 -22.15
CA PRO A 284 -22.32 -7.91 -22.32
C PRO A 284 -22.25 -9.40 -22.70
N ASN A 285 -21.20 -9.80 -23.43
CA ASN A 285 -21.04 -11.18 -23.92
C ASN A 285 -19.78 -11.90 -23.39
N ALA A 286 -18.89 -11.20 -22.69
CA ALA A 286 -17.65 -11.74 -22.13
C ALA A 286 -17.76 -12.02 -20.62
N VAL A 287 -18.78 -12.77 -20.19
CA VAL A 287 -18.99 -13.08 -18.77
C VAL A 287 -17.95 -14.10 -18.29
N PRO A 288 -17.25 -13.85 -17.16
CA PRO A 288 -16.35 -14.83 -16.55
C PRO A 288 -17.04 -16.17 -16.28
N THR A 289 -16.32 -17.27 -16.53
CA THR A 289 -16.81 -18.64 -16.30
C THR A 289 -16.33 -19.22 -14.96
N ASP A 290 -15.65 -18.43 -14.15
CA ASP A 290 -15.18 -18.85 -12.82
C ASP A 290 -16.35 -19.33 -11.95
N ALA A 291 -16.15 -20.45 -11.27
CA ALA A 291 -17.23 -21.13 -10.55
C ALA A 291 -17.92 -20.21 -9.53
N GLY A 292 -17.18 -19.40 -8.77
CA GLY A 292 -17.78 -18.52 -7.76
C GLY A 292 -18.15 -17.13 -8.26
N PHE A 293 -17.96 -16.78 -9.55
CA PHE A 293 -18.27 -15.44 -10.05
C PHE A 293 -19.77 -15.09 -9.95
N ASP A 294 -20.65 -16.01 -10.36
CA ASP A 294 -22.10 -15.79 -10.30
C ASP A 294 -22.60 -15.65 -8.86
N MET A 295 -22.10 -16.52 -7.96
CA MET A 295 -22.38 -16.43 -6.53
C MET A 295 -21.86 -15.14 -5.92
N PHE A 296 -20.68 -14.69 -6.33
CA PHE A 296 -20.14 -13.41 -5.89
C PHE A 296 -21.08 -12.27 -6.30
N ALA A 297 -21.43 -12.20 -7.59
CA ALA A 297 -22.27 -11.15 -8.14
C ALA A 297 -23.65 -11.07 -7.47
N LYS A 298 -24.27 -12.22 -7.24
CA LYS A 298 -25.68 -12.31 -6.80
C LYS A 298 -25.86 -12.46 -5.29
N ARG A 299 -24.78 -12.77 -4.54
CA ARG A 299 -24.86 -13.04 -3.10
C ARG A 299 -23.81 -12.23 -2.32
N VAL A 300 -22.52 -12.39 -2.61
CA VAL A 300 -21.44 -11.73 -1.84
C VAL A 300 -21.44 -10.22 -2.03
N GLN A 301 -21.45 -9.73 -3.27
CA GLN A 301 -21.45 -8.30 -3.59
C GLN A 301 -22.64 -7.58 -2.92
N PRO A 302 -23.88 -8.09 -3.01
CA PRO A 302 -25.00 -7.58 -2.22
C PRO A 302 -24.77 -7.52 -0.70
N MET A 303 -24.13 -8.53 -0.10
CA MET A 303 -23.80 -8.49 1.34
C MET A 303 -22.75 -7.42 1.68
N LEU A 304 -21.78 -7.19 0.81
CA LEU A 304 -20.85 -6.06 0.96
C LEU A 304 -21.59 -4.72 0.87
N VAL A 305 -22.57 -4.59 -0.02
CA VAL A 305 -23.43 -3.40 -0.10
C VAL A 305 -24.22 -3.22 1.19
N LYS A 306 -24.92 -4.27 1.65
CA LYS A 306 -25.73 -4.28 2.88
C LYS A 306 -24.98 -3.68 4.07
N ARG A 307 -23.71 -4.04 4.26
CA ARG A 307 -22.87 -3.56 5.38
C ARG A 307 -22.20 -2.21 5.17
N GLY A 308 -22.42 -1.55 4.04
CA GLY A 308 -21.85 -0.22 3.79
C GLY A 308 -20.42 -0.24 3.23
N CYS A 309 -19.91 -1.37 2.73
CA CYS A 309 -18.51 -1.47 2.31
C CYS A 309 -18.17 -0.56 1.12
N MET A 310 -19.15 -0.22 0.27
CA MET A 310 -18.95 0.56 -0.96
C MET A 310 -19.22 2.07 -0.78
N GLN A 311 -19.13 2.57 0.46
CA GLN A 311 -19.14 4.01 0.76
C GLN A 311 -17.86 4.68 0.29
N ILE A 312 -17.91 5.99 0.01
CA ILE A 312 -16.74 6.72 -0.52
C ILE A 312 -15.53 6.63 0.45
N GLN A 313 -15.81 6.56 1.75
CA GLN A 313 -14.82 6.50 2.83
C GLN A 313 -14.32 5.11 3.19
N CYS A 314 -14.93 4.08 2.63
CA CYS A 314 -14.61 2.69 2.92
C CYS A 314 -13.84 2.11 1.74
N HIS A 315 -14.47 1.29 0.90
CA HIS A 315 -13.80 0.62 -0.21
C HIS A 315 -14.17 1.22 -1.57
N SER A 316 -14.12 2.54 -1.72
CA SER A 316 -14.39 3.20 -3.01
C SER A 316 -13.20 3.18 -3.97
N ALA A 317 -13.39 3.67 -5.20
CA ALA A 317 -12.27 3.87 -6.14
C ALA A 317 -11.24 4.90 -5.64
N SER A 318 -11.68 5.83 -4.80
CA SER A 318 -10.93 7.02 -4.39
C SER A 318 -10.14 6.82 -3.08
N ILE A 319 -10.36 5.72 -2.36
CA ILE A 319 -9.66 5.44 -1.10
C ILE A 319 -8.23 4.94 -1.33
N PHE A 320 -7.32 5.30 -0.43
CA PHE A 320 -5.91 4.90 -0.48
C PHE A 320 -5.61 3.56 0.18
N HIS A 321 -6.10 2.47 -0.41
CA HIS A 321 -5.64 1.10 -0.11
C HIS A 321 -5.95 0.16 -1.28
N ASP A 322 -5.45 -1.08 -1.29
CA ASP A 322 -5.57 -1.95 -2.47
C ASP A 322 -7.00 -2.49 -2.73
N TYR A 323 -7.85 -2.61 -1.71
CA TYR A 323 -9.21 -3.16 -1.85
C TYR A 323 -10.25 -2.10 -2.27
N ARG A 324 -10.21 -1.61 -3.51
CA ARG A 324 -11.02 -0.47 -4.04
C ARG A 324 -12.22 -0.90 -4.89
N LEU A 325 -13.33 -1.24 -4.25
CA LEU A 325 -14.56 -1.66 -4.90
C LEU A 325 -15.20 -0.55 -5.76
N ARG A 326 -15.83 -0.98 -6.86
CA ARG A 326 -16.65 -0.17 -7.76
C ARG A 326 -18.09 -0.24 -7.28
N GLY A 327 -18.66 0.91 -6.92
CA GLY A 327 -20.02 1.00 -6.37
C GLY A 327 -21.16 0.91 -7.39
N GLY A 328 -20.88 0.53 -8.64
CA GLY A 328 -21.87 0.51 -9.71
C GLY A 328 -22.48 1.88 -10.01
N SER A 329 -23.67 1.89 -10.62
CA SER A 329 -24.47 3.08 -10.92
C SER A 329 -25.84 2.99 -10.23
N GLY A 330 -25.89 3.40 -8.96
CA GLY A 330 -27.14 3.59 -8.21
C GLY A 330 -27.96 2.32 -8.09
N GLY A 331 -27.35 1.28 -7.51
CA GLY A 331 -27.94 -0.05 -7.29
C GLY A 331 -27.67 -1.04 -8.43
N HIS A 332 -27.34 -0.55 -9.63
CA HIS A 332 -26.98 -1.40 -10.77
C HIS A 332 -25.46 -1.64 -10.83
N PHE A 333 -25.03 -2.89 -11.00
CA PHE A 333 -23.63 -3.26 -11.20
C PHE A 333 -23.44 -3.82 -12.62
N GLY A 334 -22.69 -3.09 -13.45
CA GLY A 334 -22.25 -3.58 -14.74
C GLY A 334 -21.23 -4.71 -14.61
N LEU A 335 -20.97 -5.39 -15.73
CA LEU A 335 -20.02 -6.50 -15.76
C LEU A 335 -18.60 -6.08 -15.35
N PRO A 336 -18.04 -4.94 -15.83
CA PRO A 336 -16.73 -4.44 -15.40
C PRO A 336 -16.63 -4.18 -13.91
N ALA A 337 -17.66 -3.53 -13.32
CA ALA A 337 -17.69 -3.25 -11.89
C ALA A 337 -17.69 -4.55 -11.08
N THR A 338 -18.50 -5.53 -11.50
CA THR A 338 -18.61 -6.81 -10.79
C THR A 338 -17.36 -7.67 -10.95
N ARG A 339 -16.81 -7.76 -12.17
CA ARG A 339 -15.55 -8.45 -12.47
C ARG A 339 -14.43 -7.88 -11.61
N ARG A 340 -14.30 -6.55 -11.56
CA ARG A 340 -13.27 -5.91 -10.76
C ARG A 340 -13.46 -6.14 -9.26
N ASN A 341 -14.70 -6.06 -8.77
CA ASN A 341 -15.01 -6.33 -7.37
C ASN A 341 -14.67 -7.78 -7.00
N TYR A 342 -15.00 -8.74 -7.86
CA TYR A 342 -14.70 -10.16 -7.67
C TYR A 342 -13.20 -10.42 -7.56
N GLU A 343 -12.41 -9.89 -8.50
CA GLU A 343 -10.94 -10.00 -8.48
C GLU A 343 -10.36 -9.40 -7.19
N LEU A 344 -10.78 -8.18 -6.85
CA LEU A 344 -10.31 -7.48 -5.65
C LEU A 344 -10.68 -8.22 -4.38
N THR A 345 -11.86 -8.85 -4.31
CA THR A 345 -12.29 -9.64 -3.14
C THR A 345 -11.55 -10.96 -3.09
N LEU A 346 -11.30 -11.63 -4.22
CA LEU A 346 -10.45 -12.83 -4.28
C LEU A 346 -9.04 -12.55 -3.80
N GLU A 347 -8.51 -11.36 -4.05
CA GLU A 347 -7.21 -10.99 -3.47
C GLU A 347 -7.25 -10.94 -1.95
N GLN A 348 -8.39 -10.74 -1.27
CA GLN A 348 -8.50 -10.62 0.20
C GLN A 348 -8.75 -11.95 0.94
N VAL A 349 -8.63 -13.09 0.25
CA VAL A 349 -8.92 -14.41 0.82
C VAL A 349 -7.68 -15.30 0.85
N SER A 350 -7.71 -16.31 1.71
CA SER A 350 -6.60 -17.25 1.90
C SER A 350 -7.11 -18.67 1.62
N LEU A 351 -7.22 -19.05 0.35
CA LEU A 351 -7.82 -20.32 -0.05
C LEU A 351 -6.97 -21.55 0.34
N GLU A 352 -5.69 -21.36 0.66
CA GLU A 352 -4.84 -22.39 1.27
C GLU A 352 -5.29 -22.81 2.68
N SER A 353 -6.13 -22.01 3.33
CA SER A 353 -6.61 -22.29 4.68
C SER A 353 -7.88 -23.12 4.66
N PRO A 354 -8.00 -24.15 5.49
CA PRO A 354 -9.29 -24.77 5.78
C PRO A 354 -10.16 -23.91 6.72
N ASP A 355 -9.56 -22.94 7.44
CA ASP A 355 -10.30 -22.00 8.28
C ASP A 355 -10.63 -20.72 7.50
N PRO A 356 -11.90 -20.43 7.19
CA PRO A 356 -12.27 -19.22 6.46
C PRO A 356 -11.87 -17.94 7.22
N ASN A 357 -11.72 -17.98 8.55
CA ASN A 357 -11.31 -16.82 9.34
C ASN A 357 -9.85 -16.41 9.11
N ALA A 358 -9.03 -17.22 8.44
CA ALA A 358 -7.71 -16.80 7.98
C ALA A 358 -7.79 -15.72 6.89
N SER A 359 -8.90 -15.64 6.16
CA SER A 359 -9.11 -14.65 5.09
C SER A 359 -9.32 -13.25 5.64
N ARG A 360 -8.59 -12.26 5.09
CA ARG A 360 -8.65 -10.85 5.53
C ARG A 360 -10.05 -10.25 5.47
N ILE A 361 -10.83 -10.57 4.43
CA ILE A 361 -12.20 -10.06 4.27
C ILE A 361 -13.12 -10.47 5.42
N ILE A 362 -12.92 -11.66 5.99
CA ILE A 362 -13.64 -12.13 7.17
C ILE A 362 -13.00 -11.55 8.42
N ARG A 363 -11.68 -11.74 8.61
CA ARG A 363 -10.98 -11.42 9.85
C ARG A 363 -11.10 -9.94 10.26
N LYS A 364 -11.10 -9.01 9.30
CA LYS A 364 -11.33 -7.57 9.56
C LYS A 364 -12.74 -7.23 10.04
N ASN A 365 -13.70 -8.11 9.81
CA ASN A 365 -15.10 -7.86 10.11
C ASN A 365 -15.61 -8.68 11.30
N LEU A 366 -14.77 -9.55 11.87
CA LEU A 366 -15.00 -10.20 13.16
C LEU A 366 -14.68 -9.25 14.32
N GLN A 367 -15.13 -9.62 15.53
CA GLN A 367 -14.96 -8.80 16.73
C GLN A 367 -13.48 -8.59 17.10
N ALA A 368 -13.07 -7.33 17.27
CA ALA A 368 -11.75 -6.93 17.77
C ALA A 368 -11.82 -5.63 18.61
N PRO A 369 -10.96 -5.46 19.64
CA PRO A 369 -10.05 -6.45 20.23
C PRO A 369 -10.80 -7.48 21.09
N GLY A 370 -10.14 -8.60 21.42
CA GLY A 370 -10.66 -9.62 22.35
C GLY A 370 -11.61 -10.66 21.74
N GLY A 371 -11.78 -10.66 20.42
CA GLY A 371 -12.45 -11.72 19.65
C GLY A 371 -11.51 -12.32 18.60
N ALA A 372 -12.05 -13.08 17.65
CA ALA A 372 -11.29 -13.73 16.58
C ALA A 372 -10.87 -12.78 15.43
N GLY A 373 -11.22 -11.49 15.49
CA GLY A 373 -10.96 -10.52 14.45
C GLY A 373 -9.67 -9.71 14.61
N ILE A 374 -9.36 -8.93 13.58
CA ILE A 374 -8.30 -7.90 13.59
C ILE A 374 -8.91 -6.51 13.44
N LEU A 375 -8.17 -5.48 13.85
CA LEU A 375 -8.63 -4.10 13.76
C LEU A 375 -9.02 -3.69 12.33
N HIS A 376 -10.16 -3.00 12.24
CA HIS A 376 -10.71 -2.45 11.01
C HIS A 376 -11.24 -1.04 11.28
N ARG A 377 -10.89 -0.08 10.42
CA ARG A 377 -11.32 1.32 10.57
C ARG A 377 -12.84 1.47 10.57
N GLY A 378 -13.56 0.61 9.85
CA GLY A 378 -15.02 0.57 9.82
C GLY A 378 -15.67 -0.16 10.99
N GLY A 379 -14.88 -0.76 11.90
CA GLY A 379 -15.37 -1.64 12.97
C GLY A 379 -15.69 -3.06 12.49
N SER A 380 -16.16 -3.89 13.42
CA SER A 380 -16.50 -5.31 13.20
C SER A 380 -17.84 -5.43 12.44
N LEU A 381 -17.82 -5.43 11.10
CA LEU A 381 -19.06 -5.38 10.32
C LEU A 381 -19.82 -6.70 10.25
N PHE A 382 -19.21 -7.86 10.54
CA PHE A 382 -19.93 -9.13 10.52
C PHE A 382 -20.37 -9.59 11.91
N ALA A 383 -19.86 -8.96 12.99
CA ALA A 383 -20.29 -9.02 14.40
C ALA A 383 -20.72 -10.40 14.95
N GLN A 384 -20.31 -11.48 14.30
CA GLN A 384 -20.58 -12.87 14.63
C GLN A 384 -19.31 -13.49 15.21
N ASP A 385 -19.46 -14.56 15.97
CA ASP A 385 -18.37 -15.25 16.70
C ASP A 385 -17.32 -15.88 15.75
N GLY A 386 -17.55 -15.85 14.43
CA GLY A 386 -16.65 -16.42 13.42
C GLY A 386 -16.71 -17.95 13.37
N ASP A 387 -17.82 -18.57 13.77
CA ASP A 387 -17.93 -20.03 13.80
C ASP A 387 -18.58 -20.56 12.49
N PRO A 388 -17.79 -21.18 11.57
CA PRO A 388 -18.34 -21.70 10.32
C PRO A 388 -19.30 -22.89 10.54
N SER A 389 -19.27 -23.57 11.68
CA SER A 389 -20.17 -24.69 11.97
C SER A 389 -21.63 -24.26 12.16
N GLN A 390 -21.86 -22.97 12.40
CA GLN A 390 -23.20 -22.39 12.53
C GLN A 390 -23.83 -22.00 11.19
N CYS A 391 -23.13 -22.19 10.08
CA CYS A 391 -23.59 -21.79 8.75
C CYS A 391 -24.34 -22.92 8.03
N ASP A 392 -25.55 -22.64 7.58
CA ASP A 392 -26.23 -23.41 6.54
C ASP A 392 -25.75 -22.90 5.17
N LEU A 393 -24.76 -23.58 4.58
CA LEU A 393 -24.16 -23.16 3.32
C LEU A 393 -25.14 -23.25 2.14
N VAL A 394 -26.09 -24.17 2.18
CA VAL A 394 -27.11 -24.30 1.12
C VAL A 394 -28.08 -23.13 1.17
N ALA A 395 -28.53 -22.74 2.37
CA ALA A 395 -29.33 -21.54 2.56
C ALA A 395 -28.55 -20.27 2.19
N ALA A 396 -27.26 -20.20 2.51
CA ALA A 396 -26.40 -19.09 2.11
C ALA A 396 -26.30 -18.96 0.58
N GLU A 397 -26.26 -20.07 -0.16
CA GLU A 397 -26.22 -20.10 -1.63
C GLU A 397 -27.57 -19.80 -2.30
N THR A 398 -28.70 -20.22 -1.71
CA THR A 398 -30.00 -20.20 -2.41
C THR A 398 -31.17 -19.54 -1.68
N GLY A 399 -31.10 -19.39 -0.36
CA GLY A 399 -32.18 -18.82 0.47
C GLY A 399 -32.36 -17.30 0.30
N PRO A 400 -33.42 -16.70 0.88
CA PRO A 400 -33.64 -15.25 0.85
C PRO A 400 -32.48 -14.51 1.49
N LEU A 401 -31.89 -13.54 0.77
CA LEU A 401 -30.60 -12.97 1.15
C LEU A 401 -30.66 -12.19 2.47
N ASN A 402 -31.79 -11.50 2.73
CA ASN A 402 -31.98 -10.75 3.98
C ASN A 402 -32.01 -11.61 5.25
N ASP A 403 -32.36 -12.89 5.11
CA ASP A 403 -32.40 -13.84 6.22
C ASP A 403 -31.02 -14.48 6.48
N GLN A 404 -30.05 -14.28 5.58
CA GLN A 404 -28.72 -14.88 5.69
C GLN A 404 -27.76 -13.97 6.45
N LYS A 405 -26.85 -14.61 7.20
CA LYS A 405 -25.67 -13.98 7.79
C LYS A 405 -24.63 -13.70 6.70
N GLU A 406 -24.06 -12.50 6.68
CA GLU A 406 -23.03 -12.10 5.71
C GLU A 406 -21.82 -13.03 5.74
N TYR A 407 -21.36 -13.36 6.95
CA TYR A 407 -20.30 -14.33 7.20
C TYR A 407 -20.58 -15.67 6.49
N CYS A 408 -21.77 -16.25 6.64
CA CYS A 408 -22.11 -17.54 6.04
C CYS A 408 -22.18 -17.49 4.50
N VAL A 409 -22.65 -16.39 3.91
CA VAL A 409 -22.61 -16.19 2.46
C VAL A 409 -21.17 -16.14 1.95
N ILE A 410 -20.28 -15.44 2.65
CA ILE A 410 -18.86 -15.36 2.28
C ILE A 410 -18.18 -16.72 2.49
N VAL A 411 -18.45 -17.44 3.59
CA VAL A 411 -17.91 -18.79 3.84
C VAL A 411 -18.32 -19.77 2.73
N ALA A 412 -19.60 -19.77 2.34
CA ALA A 412 -20.07 -20.63 1.25
C ALA A 412 -19.37 -20.30 -0.08
N TRP A 413 -19.17 -19.02 -0.37
CA TRP A 413 -18.41 -18.58 -1.54
C TRP A 413 -16.93 -19.01 -1.47
N LEU A 414 -16.28 -18.86 -0.31
CA LEU A 414 -14.91 -19.31 -0.08
C LEU A 414 -14.73 -20.82 -0.31
N GLU A 415 -15.66 -21.65 0.18
CA GLU A 415 -15.61 -23.09 -0.05
C GLU A 415 -15.71 -23.42 -1.54
N LYS A 416 -16.56 -22.72 -2.29
CA LYS A 416 -16.70 -22.88 -3.74
C LYS A 416 -15.43 -22.48 -4.48
N GLU A 417 -14.81 -21.36 -4.11
CA GLU A 417 -13.53 -20.92 -4.68
C GLU A 417 -12.39 -21.88 -4.34
N ARG A 418 -12.33 -22.35 -3.09
CA ARG A 418 -11.32 -23.32 -2.63
C ARG A 418 -11.43 -24.63 -3.40
N GLN A 419 -12.64 -25.16 -3.57
CA GLN A 419 -12.87 -26.37 -4.37
C GLN A 419 -12.45 -26.18 -5.84
N ALA A 420 -12.66 -25.00 -6.41
CA ALA A 420 -12.30 -24.72 -7.80
C ALA A 420 -10.80 -24.50 -8.01
N ARG A 421 -10.11 -23.87 -7.04
CA ARG A 421 -8.73 -23.35 -7.22
C ARG A 421 -7.68 -24.14 -6.47
N MET A 422 -8.03 -24.80 -5.37
CA MET A 422 -7.10 -25.51 -4.49
C MET A 422 -7.34 -27.03 -4.48
N ALA A 423 -8.21 -27.56 -5.35
CA ALA A 423 -8.37 -29.00 -5.51
C ALA A 423 -7.05 -29.65 -5.94
N GLY A 424 -6.54 -30.58 -5.12
CA GLY A 424 -5.27 -31.27 -5.37
C GLY A 424 -4.02 -30.44 -5.03
N ALA A 425 -4.17 -29.24 -4.47
CA ALA A 425 -3.05 -28.44 -3.98
C ALA A 425 -2.35 -29.16 -2.82
N VAL A 426 -1.03 -28.97 -2.68
CA VAL A 426 -0.23 -29.59 -1.62
C VAL A 426 -0.70 -29.07 -0.25
N PRO A 427 -1.25 -29.91 0.64
CA PRO A 427 -1.62 -29.47 1.99
C PRO A 427 -0.38 -29.21 2.84
N LEU A 428 -0.56 -28.59 4.00
CA LEU A 428 0.50 -28.54 5.01
C LEU A 428 0.98 -29.95 5.35
N SER A 429 2.24 -30.22 5.07
CA SER A 429 2.81 -31.57 5.16
C SER A 429 4.05 -31.66 6.04
N SER A 430 4.85 -30.59 6.09
CA SER A 430 6.11 -30.56 6.84
C SER A 430 6.58 -29.14 7.10
N VAL A 431 7.54 -29.02 8.00
CA VAL A 431 8.35 -27.82 8.21
C VAL A 431 9.79 -28.13 7.82
N VAL A 432 10.41 -27.21 7.08
CA VAL A 432 11.83 -27.24 6.72
C VAL A 432 12.53 -26.13 7.51
N TYR A 433 13.68 -26.43 8.10
CA TYR A 433 14.43 -25.49 8.95
C TYR A 433 15.92 -25.83 8.93
N VAL A 434 16.74 -24.92 9.42
CA VAL A 434 18.16 -25.18 9.64
C VAL A 434 18.38 -25.54 11.10
N LYS A 435 19.03 -26.68 11.34
CA LYS A 435 19.57 -27.07 12.65
C LYS A 435 21.07 -26.82 12.65
N ARG A 436 21.61 -26.07 13.60
CA ARG A 436 23.06 -25.86 13.71
C ARG A 436 23.52 -25.60 15.14
N PRO A 437 24.79 -25.88 15.49
CA PRO A 437 25.36 -25.41 16.74
C PRO A 437 25.19 -23.89 16.88
N PRO A 438 24.94 -23.38 18.10
CA PRO A 438 24.83 -21.95 18.29
C PRO A 438 26.09 -21.21 17.84
N ALA A 439 25.91 -20.09 17.17
CA ALA A 439 27.02 -19.33 16.62
C ALA A 439 27.91 -18.78 17.76
N SER A 440 29.23 -18.78 17.55
CA SER A 440 30.19 -18.33 18.58
C SER A 440 30.30 -16.80 18.72
N GLY A 441 29.80 -16.05 17.74
CA GLY A 441 29.79 -14.59 17.71
C GLY A 441 28.38 -14.01 17.62
N LYS A 442 28.29 -12.71 17.34
CA LYS A 442 26.99 -12.01 17.30
C LYS A 442 26.04 -12.51 16.20
N ASP A 443 26.51 -13.11 15.10
CA ASP A 443 25.65 -13.67 14.04
C ASP A 443 24.49 -12.75 13.63
N VAL A 444 24.79 -11.47 13.37
CA VAL A 444 23.76 -10.54 12.92
C VAL A 444 23.40 -10.81 11.46
N PRO A 445 22.21 -10.42 10.98
CA PRO A 445 21.77 -10.53 9.58
C PRO A 445 22.85 -10.19 8.52
N GLN A 446 23.63 -9.15 8.77
CA GLN A 446 24.69 -8.64 7.90
C GLN A 446 25.95 -9.51 7.85
N ASP A 447 26.13 -10.46 8.78
CA ASP A 447 27.33 -11.30 8.89
C ASP A 447 27.29 -12.53 7.97
N TYR A 448 26.59 -12.43 6.83
CA TYR A 448 26.43 -13.56 5.90
C TYR A 448 27.74 -14.09 5.32
N GLY A 449 28.82 -13.32 5.34
CA GLY A 449 30.14 -13.78 4.88
C GLY A 449 30.81 -14.76 5.86
N SER A 450 30.48 -14.69 7.15
CA SER A 450 31.09 -15.49 8.22
C SER A 450 30.73 -16.96 8.12
N TYR A 451 31.73 -17.84 8.09
CA TYR A 451 31.54 -19.28 7.95
C TYR A 451 31.17 -19.94 9.28
N ASN A 452 29.97 -20.49 9.33
CA ASN A 452 29.42 -21.18 10.51
C ASN A 452 29.12 -22.65 10.16
N PRO A 453 30.12 -23.56 10.24
CA PRO A 453 29.94 -24.97 9.90
C PRO A 453 29.06 -25.69 10.94
N GLY A 454 28.62 -26.90 10.58
CA GLY A 454 27.80 -27.74 11.45
C GLY A 454 26.29 -27.60 11.19
N ALA A 455 25.90 -26.93 10.11
CA ALA A 455 24.50 -26.69 9.78
C ALA A 455 23.91 -27.83 8.94
N ASP A 456 22.70 -28.25 9.30
CA ASP A 456 21.90 -29.24 8.59
C ASP A 456 20.57 -28.64 8.12
N LEU A 457 20.13 -29.01 6.92
CA LEU A 457 18.80 -28.68 6.40
C LEU A 457 17.84 -29.80 6.78
N MET A 458 17.00 -29.56 7.77
CA MET A 458 16.10 -30.55 8.34
C MET A 458 14.69 -30.40 7.78
N GLN A 459 14.02 -31.53 7.55
CA GLN A 459 12.58 -31.58 7.28
C GLN A 459 11.88 -32.47 8.30
N THR A 460 10.86 -31.93 8.95
CA THR A 460 10.04 -32.65 9.94
C THR A 460 8.58 -32.66 9.49
N PRO A 461 7.93 -33.84 9.41
CA PRO A 461 6.50 -33.92 9.12
C PRO A 461 5.67 -33.19 10.18
N VAL A 462 4.66 -32.44 9.74
CA VAL A 462 3.68 -31.81 10.62
C VAL A 462 2.28 -32.07 10.11
N SER A 463 1.30 -32.02 11.01
CA SER A 463 -0.11 -32.08 10.68
C SER A 463 -0.85 -30.90 11.31
N MET A 464 -1.97 -30.53 10.70
CA MET A 464 -2.93 -29.58 11.26
C MET A 464 -4.21 -30.35 11.62
N ASP A 465 -4.68 -30.19 12.85
CA ASP A 465 -5.94 -30.79 13.27
C ASP A 465 -7.15 -29.90 12.92
N ALA A 466 -8.35 -30.36 13.28
CA ALA A 466 -9.60 -29.64 13.00
C ALA A 466 -9.73 -28.30 13.75
N ALA A 467 -9.00 -28.11 14.85
CA ALA A 467 -8.93 -26.83 15.58
C ALA A 467 -7.87 -25.89 14.99
N GLY A 468 -7.15 -26.34 13.96
CA GLY A 468 -6.05 -25.58 13.37
C GLY A 468 -4.79 -25.61 14.23
N ASP A 469 -4.67 -26.55 15.18
CA ASP A 469 -3.43 -26.74 15.93
C ASP A 469 -2.45 -27.59 15.13
N ILE A 470 -1.19 -27.18 15.18
CA ILE A 470 -0.11 -27.81 14.42
C ILE A 470 0.70 -28.68 15.37
N THR A 471 0.88 -29.94 14.99
CA THR A 471 1.66 -30.90 15.78
C THR A 471 2.79 -31.49 14.92
N SER A 472 3.92 -31.74 15.57
CA SER A 472 5.06 -32.41 14.95
C SER A 472 4.85 -33.93 14.98
N GLY A 473 5.11 -34.59 13.84
CA GLY A 473 5.13 -36.06 13.77
C GLY A 473 6.38 -36.70 14.41
N GLY A 474 7.36 -35.88 14.82
CA GLY A 474 8.68 -36.34 15.27
C GLY A 474 9.58 -36.85 14.13
N GLY A 475 10.87 -37.05 14.43
CA GLY A 475 11.83 -37.69 13.50
C GLY A 475 12.23 -36.85 12.28
N GLY A 476 12.96 -35.75 12.49
CA GLY A 476 13.49 -34.92 11.40
C GLY A 476 14.50 -35.65 10.51
N THR A 477 14.45 -35.41 9.20
CA THR A 477 15.37 -35.98 8.20
C THR A 477 16.24 -34.89 7.59
N SER A 478 17.54 -35.15 7.48
CA SER A 478 18.48 -34.28 6.75
C SER A 478 18.23 -34.35 5.25
N LEU A 479 18.18 -33.19 4.60
CA LEU A 479 18.05 -33.04 3.15
C LEU A 479 19.40 -32.87 2.44
N LEU A 480 20.51 -32.70 3.17
CA LEU A 480 21.81 -32.35 2.59
C LEU A 480 22.50 -33.49 1.85
N GLY A 481 22.26 -34.73 2.24
CA GLY A 481 22.93 -35.90 1.65
C GLY A 481 22.71 -36.02 0.14
N GLY A 482 21.49 -35.70 -0.33
CA GLY A 482 21.16 -35.68 -1.76
C GLY A 482 21.81 -34.53 -2.54
N CYS A 483 22.35 -33.52 -1.84
CA CYS A 483 22.97 -32.33 -2.42
C CYS A 483 24.50 -32.45 -2.54
N GLY A 484 25.09 -33.56 -2.07
CA GLY A 484 26.54 -33.70 -1.95
C GLY A 484 27.15 -32.82 -0.84
N LEU A 485 26.35 -32.44 0.16
CA LEU A 485 26.77 -31.63 1.31
C LEU A 485 26.80 -32.50 2.57
N SER A 486 27.73 -32.20 3.49
CA SER A 486 27.84 -32.91 4.77
C SER A 486 27.50 -31.96 5.92
N PRO A 487 26.57 -32.32 6.83
CA PRO A 487 26.20 -31.46 7.96
C PRO A 487 27.36 -31.00 8.84
N SER A 488 28.45 -31.80 8.95
CA SER A 488 29.61 -31.44 9.77
C SER A 488 30.45 -30.28 9.22
N THR A 489 30.30 -29.96 7.94
CA THR A 489 31.08 -28.92 7.24
C THR A 489 30.20 -27.92 6.52
N ALA A 490 28.93 -28.25 6.29
CA ALA A 490 28.01 -27.35 5.64
C ALA A 490 27.72 -26.14 6.53
N ASP A 491 27.68 -24.99 5.88
CA ASP A 491 27.07 -23.75 6.37
C ASP A 491 25.84 -23.54 5.49
N VAL A 492 24.65 -23.51 6.10
CA VAL A 492 23.34 -23.55 5.44
C VAL A 492 22.48 -22.42 5.96
N ARG A 493 21.75 -21.74 5.08
CA ARG A 493 20.86 -20.66 5.47
C ARG A 493 19.60 -20.54 4.62
N ARG A 494 18.55 -20.03 5.28
CA ARG A 494 17.28 -19.56 4.71
C ARG A 494 16.69 -20.47 3.61
N PRO A 495 16.10 -21.61 3.98
CA PRO A 495 15.24 -22.32 3.05
C PRO A 495 14.01 -21.49 2.66
N ALA A 496 13.51 -21.71 1.46
CA ALA A 496 12.26 -21.17 0.95
C ALA A 496 11.51 -22.23 0.15
N VAL A 497 10.19 -22.20 0.21
CA VAL A 497 9.31 -23.15 -0.48
C VAL A 497 8.65 -22.45 -1.68
N SER A 498 8.48 -23.17 -2.79
CA SER A 498 7.76 -22.66 -3.97
C SER A 498 6.28 -22.39 -3.68
N TRP A 499 5.62 -21.59 -4.53
CA TRP A 499 4.22 -21.23 -4.31
C TRP A 499 3.28 -22.44 -4.32
N ASP A 500 3.58 -23.45 -5.13
CA ASP A 500 2.84 -24.71 -5.22
C ASP A 500 3.21 -25.75 -4.14
N GLY A 501 4.15 -25.43 -3.25
CA GLY A 501 4.60 -26.33 -2.18
C GLY A 501 5.49 -27.49 -2.62
N THR A 502 5.96 -27.53 -3.86
CA THR A 502 6.66 -28.72 -4.42
C THR A 502 8.18 -28.64 -4.43
N LYS A 503 8.77 -27.44 -4.34
CA LYS A 503 10.22 -27.22 -4.39
C LYS A 503 10.71 -26.49 -3.15
N ILE A 504 11.96 -26.79 -2.76
CA ILE A 504 12.67 -26.11 -1.68
C ILE A 504 13.96 -25.53 -2.27
N ALA A 505 14.20 -24.24 -2.08
CA ALA A 505 15.47 -23.60 -2.39
C ALA A 505 16.17 -23.20 -1.09
N PHE A 506 17.50 -23.29 -1.03
CA PHE A 506 18.28 -22.85 0.12
C PHE A 506 19.69 -22.45 -0.31
N ALA A 507 20.42 -21.75 0.55
CA ALA A 507 21.81 -21.40 0.29
C ALA A 507 22.74 -22.25 1.15
N ALA A 508 23.82 -22.77 0.56
CA ALA A 508 24.83 -23.52 1.31
C ALA A 508 26.25 -23.39 0.73
N ARG A 509 27.25 -23.67 1.56
CA ARG A 509 28.67 -23.84 1.18
C ARG A 509 29.32 -24.92 2.06
N SER A 510 30.41 -25.51 1.57
CA SER A 510 31.10 -26.61 2.28
C SER A 510 32.31 -26.18 3.10
N SER A 511 32.85 -24.98 2.84
CA SER A 511 34.03 -24.43 3.53
C SER A 511 34.08 -22.90 3.48
N ALA A 512 34.93 -22.30 4.31
CA ALA A 512 35.16 -20.85 4.33
C ALA A 512 35.74 -20.30 3.01
N SER A 513 36.46 -21.12 2.24
CA SER A 513 37.04 -20.74 0.94
C SER A 513 36.08 -20.87 -0.24
N GLU A 514 34.84 -21.33 0.00
CA GLU A 514 33.82 -21.45 -1.03
C GLU A 514 32.72 -20.40 -0.84
N PRO A 515 32.16 -19.85 -1.94
CA PRO A 515 31.01 -18.98 -1.84
C PRO A 515 29.75 -19.78 -1.48
N PHE A 516 28.76 -19.07 -0.95
CA PHE A 516 27.40 -19.63 -0.86
C PHE A 516 26.85 -19.86 -2.27
N LYS A 517 26.25 -21.03 -2.48
CA LYS A 517 25.54 -21.41 -3.69
C LYS A 517 24.07 -21.62 -3.37
N ILE A 518 23.20 -21.32 -4.34
CA ILE A 518 21.79 -21.69 -4.24
C ILE A 518 21.59 -23.13 -4.72
N TYR A 519 20.95 -23.93 -3.89
CA TYR A 519 20.52 -25.30 -4.16
C TYR A 519 19.01 -25.33 -4.29
N VAL A 520 18.50 -26.20 -5.17
CA VAL A 520 17.07 -26.47 -5.35
C VAL A 520 16.85 -27.97 -5.18
N ILE A 521 15.86 -28.30 -4.35
CA ILE A 521 15.29 -29.63 -4.19
C ILE A 521 13.98 -29.66 -4.96
N ASP A 522 13.91 -30.55 -5.95
CA ASP A 522 12.73 -30.77 -6.79
C ASP A 522 12.50 -32.28 -6.93
N ASN A 523 11.33 -32.75 -6.47
CA ASN A 523 10.99 -34.18 -6.46
C ASN A 523 12.07 -35.05 -5.77
N GLY A 524 12.63 -34.56 -4.67
CA GLY A 524 13.69 -35.23 -3.90
C GLY A 524 15.09 -35.16 -4.50
N ASN A 525 15.25 -34.64 -5.73
CA ASN A 525 16.56 -34.41 -6.33
C ASN A 525 17.09 -33.04 -5.88
N CYS A 526 18.29 -33.01 -5.30
CA CYS A 526 18.93 -31.77 -4.88
C CYS A 526 20.14 -31.46 -5.76
N ALA A 527 20.21 -30.24 -6.28
CA ALA A 527 21.36 -29.76 -7.04
C ALA A 527 21.58 -28.25 -6.84
N ALA A 528 22.82 -27.81 -6.97
CA ALA A 528 23.13 -26.39 -7.10
C ALA A 528 22.55 -25.86 -8.42
N GLU A 529 21.84 -24.72 -8.39
CA GLU A 529 21.25 -24.14 -9.61
C GLU A 529 22.37 -23.55 -10.50
N PRO A 530 22.70 -24.16 -11.66
CA PRO A 530 23.87 -23.79 -12.44
C PRO A 530 23.86 -22.33 -12.91
N THR A 531 22.71 -21.76 -13.25
CA THR A 531 22.61 -20.39 -13.78
C THR A 531 22.91 -19.36 -12.70
N ILE A 532 22.35 -19.54 -11.50
CA ILE A 532 22.61 -18.65 -10.36
C ILE A 532 24.08 -18.72 -9.97
N ASN A 533 24.65 -19.92 -9.96
CA ASN A 533 26.00 -20.16 -9.47
C ASN A 533 27.09 -19.96 -10.54
N ALA A 534 26.73 -19.58 -11.77
CA ALA A 534 27.68 -19.23 -12.82
C ALA A 534 28.38 -17.88 -12.54
N PRO A 535 29.58 -17.66 -13.10
CA PRO A 535 30.22 -16.35 -13.09
C PRO A 535 29.30 -15.24 -13.58
N ALA A 536 29.36 -14.07 -12.94
CA ALA A 536 28.53 -12.94 -13.31
C ALA A 536 28.85 -12.44 -14.72
N THR A 537 27.81 -12.07 -15.46
CA THR A 537 27.90 -11.43 -16.77
C THR A 537 27.07 -10.17 -16.79
N ASP A 538 27.47 -9.19 -17.60
CA ASP A 538 26.71 -7.97 -17.81
C ASP A 538 25.54 -8.17 -18.79
N ASP A 539 24.75 -7.12 -19.03
CA ASP A 539 23.61 -7.18 -19.97
C ASP A 539 24.02 -7.57 -21.42
N SER A 540 25.29 -7.42 -21.79
CA SER A 540 25.83 -7.84 -23.08
C SER A 540 26.36 -9.28 -23.10
N GLY A 541 26.34 -9.96 -21.95
CA GLY A 541 26.89 -11.29 -21.75
C GLY A 541 28.41 -11.29 -21.52
N ALA A 542 29.04 -10.12 -21.33
CA ALA A 542 30.46 -10.04 -21.04
C ALA A 542 30.74 -10.40 -19.58
N PRO A 543 31.84 -11.12 -19.26
CA PRO A 543 32.17 -11.44 -17.87
C PRO A 543 32.39 -10.18 -17.02
N VAL A 544 31.80 -10.16 -15.83
CA VAL A 544 32.05 -9.16 -14.80
C VAL A 544 33.14 -9.70 -13.87
N PRO A 545 34.19 -8.92 -13.53
CA PRO A 545 35.25 -9.39 -12.65
C PRO A 545 34.71 -9.67 -11.24
N ASP A 546 35.28 -10.67 -10.56
CA ASP A 546 34.97 -10.98 -9.16
C ASP A 546 35.76 -10.12 -8.16
N ASN A 547 36.68 -9.29 -8.65
CA ASN A 547 37.58 -8.44 -7.86
C ASN A 547 38.38 -9.21 -6.80
N GLY A 548 38.59 -10.53 -6.99
CA GLY A 548 39.25 -11.40 -6.02
C GLY A 548 38.38 -11.74 -4.80
N GLU A 549 37.09 -11.44 -4.82
CA GLU A 549 36.14 -11.68 -3.73
C GLU A 549 35.31 -12.95 -3.97
N LEU A 550 34.80 -13.54 -2.89
CA LEU A 550 33.83 -14.64 -3.00
C LEU A 550 32.45 -14.08 -3.39
N VAL A 551 31.91 -14.58 -4.51
CA VAL A 551 30.55 -14.24 -4.97
C VAL A 551 29.52 -15.14 -4.29
N HIS A 552 29.03 -14.71 -3.14
CA HIS A 552 27.98 -15.42 -2.40
C HIS A 552 26.63 -15.21 -3.07
N ASN A 553 25.88 -16.30 -3.26
CA ASN A 553 24.46 -16.28 -3.63
C ASN A 553 23.66 -16.89 -2.47
N PHE A 554 22.76 -16.11 -1.88
CA PHE A 554 22.08 -16.49 -0.65
C PHE A 554 20.66 -15.95 -0.57
N ASP A 555 19.92 -16.40 0.45
CA ASP A 555 18.55 -15.98 0.75
C ASP A 555 17.59 -16.11 -0.46
N PRO A 556 17.38 -17.31 -1.01
CA PRO A 556 16.45 -17.50 -2.12
C PRO A 556 15.00 -17.31 -1.68
N ALA A 557 14.16 -16.81 -2.59
CA ALA A 557 12.72 -16.70 -2.43
C ALA A 557 12.03 -16.98 -3.78
N PHE A 558 10.98 -17.80 -3.77
CA PHE A 558 10.20 -18.07 -4.97
C PHE A 558 9.15 -16.98 -5.19
N ALA A 559 9.10 -16.46 -6.41
CA ALA A 559 7.97 -15.66 -6.88
C ALA A 559 6.74 -16.57 -7.12
N PRO A 560 5.52 -16.01 -7.16
CA PRO A 560 4.32 -16.78 -7.48
C PRO A 560 4.38 -17.51 -8.84
N ASP A 561 5.13 -17.00 -9.81
CA ASP A 561 5.32 -17.63 -11.12
C ASP A 561 6.51 -18.62 -11.20
N GLY A 562 7.13 -18.94 -10.05
CA GLY A 562 8.19 -19.93 -9.93
C GLY A 562 9.60 -19.41 -10.20
N ARG A 563 9.77 -18.14 -10.58
CA ARG A 563 11.10 -17.49 -10.62
C ARG A 563 11.74 -17.46 -9.23
N ILE A 564 13.07 -17.46 -9.16
CA ILE A 564 13.81 -17.37 -7.90
C ILE A 564 14.44 -15.98 -7.79
N VAL A 565 14.06 -15.21 -6.78
CA VAL A 565 14.77 -14.01 -6.34
C VAL A 565 15.79 -14.40 -5.26
N PHE A 566 16.98 -13.83 -5.29
CA PHE A 566 18.04 -14.13 -4.32
C PHE A 566 18.92 -12.90 -4.08
N ALA A 567 19.56 -12.85 -2.91
CA ALA A 567 20.59 -11.89 -2.59
C ALA A 567 21.95 -12.37 -3.12
N SER A 568 22.78 -11.46 -3.62
CA SER A 568 24.11 -11.79 -4.11
C SER A 568 25.13 -10.68 -3.92
N THR A 569 26.38 -11.06 -3.66
CA THR A 569 27.52 -10.14 -3.59
C THR A 569 28.18 -9.86 -4.94
N ARG A 570 27.60 -10.33 -6.06
CA ARG A 570 28.16 -10.15 -7.42
C ARG A 570 28.30 -8.69 -7.86
N GLY A 571 27.62 -7.76 -7.17
CA GLY A 571 27.61 -6.33 -7.45
C GLY A 571 27.07 -5.97 -8.83
N ASN A 572 27.35 -4.75 -9.31
CA ASN A 572 26.64 -4.23 -10.47
C ASN A 572 26.91 -5.03 -11.76
N THR A 573 25.85 -5.63 -12.31
CA THR A 573 25.86 -6.37 -13.59
C THR A 573 25.01 -5.69 -14.66
N LYS A 574 24.23 -4.67 -14.30
CA LYS A 574 23.33 -3.99 -15.24
C LYS A 574 23.80 -2.56 -15.49
N ASN A 575 23.75 -2.11 -16.74
CA ASN A 575 24.18 -0.77 -17.14
C ASN A 575 25.63 -0.42 -16.73
N VAL A 576 26.52 -1.42 -16.71
CA VAL A 576 27.88 -1.34 -16.11
C VAL A 576 28.74 -0.20 -16.66
N LYS A 577 28.54 0.19 -17.92
CA LYS A 577 29.30 1.26 -18.59
C LYS A 577 29.03 2.66 -18.03
N GLN A 578 27.92 2.86 -17.32
CA GLN A 578 27.56 4.14 -16.70
C GLN A 578 28.24 4.37 -15.35
N PHE A 579 28.87 3.33 -14.78
CA PHE A 579 29.41 3.35 -13.44
C PHE A 579 30.92 3.08 -13.43
N PRO A 580 31.70 3.74 -12.55
CA PRO A 580 33.13 3.51 -12.44
C PRO A 580 33.47 2.25 -11.61
N TYR A 581 32.46 1.49 -11.19
CA TYR A 581 32.57 0.29 -10.39
C TYR A 581 31.74 -0.83 -11.02
N SER A 582 32.25 -2.06 -10.93
CA SER A 582 31.60 -3.28 -11.42
C SER A 582 32.06 -4.47 -10.60
N GLY A 583 31.28 -5.54 -10.59
CA GLY A 583 31.58 -6.73 -9.79
C GLY A 583 31.35 -6.49 -8.30
N PRO A 584 31.79 -7.43 -7.44
CA PRO A 584 31.63 -7.31 -6.00
C PRO A 584 32.21 -5.99 -5.47
N THR A 585 31.38 -5.25 -4.73
CA THR A 585 31.78 -4.05 -4.00
C THR A 585 31.70 -4.31 -2.51
N ARG A 586 32.39 -3.49 -1.71
CA ARG A 586 32.25 -3.49 -0.25
C ARG A 586 31.15 -2.52 0.17
N THR A 587 30.55 -2.74 1.35
CA THR A 587 29.48 -1.84 1.83
C THR A 587 30.08 -0.60 2.50
N PRO A 588 29.59 0.62 2.21
CA PRO A 588 29.96 1.82 2.95
C PRO A 588 29.63 1.74 4.44
N ALA A 589 28.63 0.94 4.83
CA ALA A 589 28.25 0.72 6.21
C ALA A 589 29.31 -0.01 7.05
N ASP A 590 30.16 -0.83 6.40
CA ASP A 590 31.28 -1.56 6.98
C ASP A 590 32.19 -2.11 5.87
N PRO A 591 33.31 -1.44 5.54
CA PRO A 591 34.23 -1.88 4.49
C PRO A 591 34.86 -3.26 4.73
N SER A 592 34.73 -3.86 5.92
CA SER A 592 35.14 -5.26 6.12
C SER A 592 34.19 -6.27 5.47
N LYS A 593 32.98 -5.84 5.10
CA LYS A 593 31.92 -6.68 4.51
C LYS A 593 31.69 -6.36 3.04
N LEU A 594 31.24 -7.36 2.31
CA LEU A 594 30.75 -7.19 0.95
C LEU A 594 29.38 -6.49 0.97
N ASN A 595 29.07 -5.80 -0.12
CA ASN A 595 27.71 -5.35 -0.41
C ASN A 595 26.87 -6.52 -0.93
N SER A 596 25.54 -6.44 -0.81
CA SER A 596 24.60 -7.38 -1.42
C SER A 596 23.42 -6.65 -2.04
N ASN A 597 22.98 -7.16 -3.21
CA ASN A 597 21.78 -6.70 -3.89
C ASN A 597 20.90 -7.89 -4.28
N LEU A 598 19.67 -7.62 -4.72
CA LEU A 598 18.76 -8.65 -5.22
C LEU A 598 18.87 -8.88 -6.72
N TYR A 599 18.70 -10.14 -7.10
CA TYR A 599 18.70 -10.63 -8.47
C TYR A 599 17.57 -11.63 -8.67
N VAL A 600 17.12 -11.80 -9.91
CA VAL A 600 16.12 -12.80 -10.29
C VAL A 600 16.66 -13.73 -11.36
N LEU A 601 16.41 -15.03 -11.19
CA LEU A 601 16.54 -16.03 -12.24
C LEU A 601 15.26 -16.05 -13.09
N GLU A 602 15.38 -15.70 -14.36
CA GLU A 602 14.28 -15.73 -15.33
C GLU A 602 14.78 -16.09 -16.72
N ASN A 603 14.04 -16.96 -17.43
CA ASN A 603 14.37 -17.39 -18.79
C ASN A 603 15.83 -17.89 -18.96
N GLY A 604 16.36 -18.60 -17.95
CA GLY A 604 17.74 -19.10 -17.95
C GLY A 604 18.81 -18.02 -17.85
N LYS A 605 18.47 -16.81 -17.40
CA LYS A 605 19.39 -15.68 -17.20
C LYS A 605 19.19 -15.05 -15.83
N ILE A 606 20.22 -14.36 -15.36
CA ILE A 606 20.17 -13.56 -14.14
C ILE A 606 19.97 -12.09 -14.50
N ARG A 607 18.99 -11.45 -13.88
CA ARG A 607 18.76 -10.00 -13.98
C ARG A 607 18.88 -9.36 -12.60
N GLN A 608 19.62 -8.26 -12.51
CA GLN A 608 19.72 -7.45 -11.29
C GLN A 608 18.41 -6.68 -11.04
N LEU A 609 17.97 -6.62 -9.78
CA LEU A 609 16.77 -5.92 -9.32
C LEU A 609 17.10 -4.65 -8.52
N THR A 610 18.10 -4.72 -7.65
CA THR A 610 18.49 -3.61 -6.77
C THR A 610 19.96 -3.23 -6.91
N PHE A 611 20.31 -2.01 -6.49
CA PHE A 611 21.56 -1.34 -6.85
C PHE A 611 22.21 -0.56 -5.70
N LEU A 612 21.66 -0.59 -4.50
CA LEU A 612 22.18 0.22 -3.39
C LEU A 612 23.52 -0.31 -2.89
N LEU A 613 24.28 0.54 -2.19
CA LEU A 613 25.64 0.22 -1.76
C LEU A 613 25.72 -0.31 -0.33
N ASN A 614 24.71 -0.05 0.48
CA ASN A 614 24.47 -0.82 1.70
C ASN A 614 23.77 -2.14 1.37
N GLN A 615 23.72 -3.05 2.34
CA GLN A 615 23.26 -4.40 2.09
C GLN A 615 21.73 -4.50 1.93
N GLU A 616 21.30 -5.18 0.89
CA GLU A 616 19.91 -5.60 0.65
C GLU A 616 19.84 -7.13 0.63
N PHE A 617 18.94 -7.69 1.44
CA PHE A 617 18.88 -9.14 1.68
C PHE A 617 17.49 -9.59 2.16
N MET A 618 17.37 -10.90 2.42
CA MET A 618 16.15 -11.53 2.93
C MET A 618 14.90 -11.24 2.09
N PRO A 619 14.94 -11.46 0.76
CA PRO A 619 13.75 -11.31 -0.06
C PRO A 619 12.65 -12.26 0.40
N ASN A 620 11.42 -11.80 0.27
CA ASN A 620 10.19 -12.56 0.41
C ASN A 620 9.14 -11.95 -0.53
N PHE A 621 7.94 -12.49 -0.56
CA PHE A 621 6.88 -12.04 -1.46
C PHE A 621 5.57 -11.78 -0.70
N MET A 622 4.91 -10.71 -1.09
CA MET A 622 3.50 -10.51 -0.80
C MET A 622 2.66 -11.44 -1.65
N SER A 623 1.46 -11.77 -1.18
CA SER A 623 0.43 -12.55 -1.87
C SER A 623 0.03 -11.94 -3.23
N ASP A 624 0.19 -10.63 -3.42
CA ASP A 624 -0.02 -9.96 -4.71
C ASP A 624 1.16 -10.09 -5.69
N GLY A 625 2.26 -10.71 -5.26
CA GLY A 625 3.44 -10.99 -6.08
C GLY A 625 4.49 -9.88 -6.12
N ARG A 626 4.37 -8.84 -5.29
CA ARG A 626 5.47 -7.87 -5.07
C ARG A 626 6.56 -8.45 -4.17
N VAL A 627 7.81 -8.09 -4.46
CA VAL A 627 8.98 -8.46 -3.63
C VAL A 627 8.98 -7.57 -2.39
N ILE A 628 9.25 -8.16 -1.22
CA ILE A 628 9.57 -7.44 0.01
C ILE A 628 10.96 -7.88 0.49
N MET A 629 11.70 -6.99 1.13
CA MET A 629 13.09 -7.24 1.50
C MET A 629 13.53 -6.36 2.68
N ILE A 630 14.69 -6.66 3.25
CA ILE A 630 15.33 -5.82 4.26
C ILE A 630 16.49 -5.07 3.61
N THR A 631 16.58 -3.78 3.93
CA THR A 631 17.64 -2.88 3.47
C THR A 631 18.35 -2.27 4.68
N GLU A 632 19.68 -2.33 4.68
CA GLU A 632 20.52 -1.57 5.59
C GLU A 632 20.62 -0.11 5.16
N LYS A 633 20.33 0.80 6.10
CA LYS A 633 20.34 2.23 5.88
C LYS A 633 21.32 2.86 6.85
N ARG A 634 22.59 2.93 6.45
CA ARG A 634 23.65 3.61 7.19
C ARG A 634 24.05 4.88 6.46
N ALA A 635 23.91 6.02 7.14
CA ALA A 635 24.34 7.34 6.70
C ALA A 635 24.81 8.15 7.92
N PRO A 636 25.56 9.27 7.79
CA PRO A 636 25.99 10.05 8.96
C PRO A 636 24.79 10.42 9.86
N GLY A 637 24.91 10.14 11.15
CA GLY A 637 23.86 10.37 12.15
C GLY A 637 22.62 9.48 11.99
N PHE A 638 22.69 8.39 11.22
CA PHE A 638 21.53 7.53 10.96
C PHE A 638 21.90 6.05 10.75
N TYR A 639 21.11 5.17 11.35
CA TYR A 639 21.16 3.73 11.12
C TYR A 639 19.74 3.14 11.21
N GLN A 640 19.39 2.26 10.27
CA GLN A 640 18.16 1.45 10.36
C GLN A 640 18.33 0.15 9.54
N LEU A 641 17.81 -0.98 10.02
CA LEU A 641 17.36 -2.07 9.14
C LEU A 641 15.87 -1.89 8.89
N ALA A 642 15.47 -1.74 7.63
CA ALA A 642 14.11 -1.35 7.26
C ALA A 642 13.54 -2.25 6.16
N ALA A 643 12.22 -2.46 6.17
CA ALA A 643 11.55 -3.22 5.13
C ALA A 643 11.29 -2.34 3.89
N ARG A 644 11.60 -2.85 2.70
CA ARG A 644 11.27 -2.24 1.41
C ARG A 644 10.48 -3.20 0.54
N ARG A 645 9.84 -2.66 -0.50
CA ARG A 645 9.14 -3.42 -1.53
C ARG A 645 9.54 -2.96 -2.93
N GLN A 646 9.40 -3.84 -3.91
CA GLN A 646 9.64 -3.54 -5.33
C GLN A 646 8.76 -4.45 -6.20
N ASN A 647 8.36 -3.97 -7.37
CA ASN A 647 7.72 -4.81 -8.39
C ASN A 647 8.80 -5.69 -9.05
N LEU A 648 8.45 -6.93 -9.44
CA LEU A 648 9.44 -7.87 -9.97
C LEU A 648 9.96 -7.48 -11.38
N ASP A 649 9.29 -6.57 -12.07
CA ASP A 649 9.76 -5.92 -13.30
C ASP A 649 10.86 -4.87 -13.06
N GLY A 650 11.13 -4.52 -11.79
CA GLY A 650 12.12 -3.54 -11.38
C GLY A 650 11.53 -2.18 -10.95
N GLY A 651 10.27 -1.89 -11.29
CA GLY A 651 9.63 -0.62 -10.98
C GLY A 651 9.20 -0.47 -9.51
N ASP A 652 8.88 0.77 -9.10
CA ASP A 652 8.35 1.12 -7.77
C ASP A 652 9.21 0.58 -6.62
N TYR A 653 10.52 0.83 -6.67
CA TYR A 653 11.39 0.60 -5.53
C TYR A 653 11.00 1.57 -4.39
N HIS A 654 10.39 1.03 -3.33
CA HIS A 654 9.62 1.83 -2.37
C HIS A 654 9.86 1.38 -0.92
N PRO A 655 9.93 2.30 0.05
CA PRO A 655 9.67 1.99 1.45
C PRO A 655 8.45 1.07 1.69
N LEU A 656 8.60 0.05 2.52
CA LEU A 656 7.46 -0.73 3.03
C LEU A 656 7.11 -0.31 4.46
N PHE A 657 8.06 -0.45 5.39
CA PHE A 657 7.82 -0.19 6.81
C PHE A 657 9.12 0.00 7.59
N GLY A 658 9.07 0.64 8.77
CA GLY A 658 10.24 0.74 9.65
C GLY A 658 11.39 1.59 9.10
N GLN A 659 11.08 2.64 8.34
CA GLN A 659 12.11 3.47 7.71
C GLN A 659 12.87 4.36 8.68
N ARG A 660 12.36 4.55 9.90
CA ARG A 660 12.87 5.45 10.94
C ARG A 660 12.77 4.74 12.29
N GLN A 661 13.51 5.25 13.27
CA GLN A 661 13.42 4.84 14.68
C GLN A 661 12.05 5.13 15.32
N THR A 662 11.14 5.80 14.61
CA THR A 662 9.75 6.03 15.07
C THR A 662 9.02 4.74 15.42
N ILE A 663 9.40 3.58 14.84
CA ILE A 663 8.88 2.26 15.26
C ILE A 663 9.30 1.85 16.67
N GLY A 664 10.12 2.67 17.32
CA GLY A 664 10.72 2.43 18.62
C GLY A 664 12.05 1.69 18.54
N TYR A 665 12.48 1.16 17.38
CA TYR A 665 13.62 0.24 17.22
C TYR A 665 14.54 0.64 16.05
N ASP A 666 15.82 0.26 16.13
CA ASP A 666 16.81 0.46 15.06
C ASP A 666 16.69 -0.58 13.93
N GLN A 667 16.06 -1.71 14.21
CA GLN A 667 16.05 -2.85 13.30
C GLN A 667 14.66 -3.44 13.16
N LEU A 668 14.26 -3.64 11.91
CA LEU A 668 13.18 -4.52 11.47
C LEU A 668 13.78 -5.54 10.52
N THR A 669 13.66 -6.83 10.85
CA THR A 669 14.19 -7.93 10.06
C THR A 669 13.17 -9.05 9.85
N ASP A 670 13.47 -9.98 8.93
CA ASP A 670 12.66 -11.17 8.64
C ASP A 670 11.16 -10.89 8.41
N VAL A 671 10.87 -9.93 7.54
CA VAL A 671 9.48 -9.60 7.19
C VAL A 671 8.83 -10.72 6.35
N VAL A 672 7.60 -11.10 6.72
CA VAL A 672 6.75 -12.04 5.98
C VAL A 672 5.31 -11.56 6.00
N GLU A 673 4.58 -11.74 4.90
CA GLU A 673 3.13 -11.51 4.87
C GLU A 673 2.39 -12.77 5.37
N LEU A 674 1.45 -12.59 6.29
CA LEU A 674 0.58 -13.64 6.83
C LEU A 674 -0.64 -13.85 5.92
N SER A 675 -1.38 -14.95 6.12
CA SER A 675 -2.58 -15.27 5.33
C SER A 675 -3.63 -14.14 5.33
N ASP A 676 -3.78 -13.43 6.44
CA ASP A 676 -4.70 -12.28 6.57
C ASP A 676 -4.13 -10.96 6.01
N LYS A 677 -2.98 -10.99 5.35
CA LYS A 677 -2.18 -9.87 4.82
C LYS A 677 -1.71 -8.84 5.85
N ASN A 678 -1.70 -9.19 7.13
CA ASN A 678 -0.80 -8.50 8.05
C ASN A 678 0.62 -8.99 7.81
N PHE A 679 1.60 -8.26 8.31
CA PHE A 679 3.00 -8.66 8.24
C PHE A 679 3.47 -9.07 9.62
N ALA A 680 4.28 -10.12 9.70
CA ALA A 680 5.08 -10.45 10.87
C ALA A 680 6.53 -10.07 10.60
N ALA A 681 7.23 -9.58 11.62
CA ALA A 681 8.64 -9.21 11.55
C ALA A 681 9.28 -9.25 12.95
N ILE A 682 10.61 -9.16 12.97
CA ILE A 682 11.42 -9.12 14.19
C ILE A 682 11.94 -7.71 14.40
N PHE A 683 11.66 -7.11 15.56
CA PHE A 683 12.11 -5.77 15.91
C PHE A 683 13.18 -5.85 17.01
N SER A 684 14.27 -5.10 16.86
CA SER A 684 15.37 -5.09 17.83
C SER A 684 16.17 -3.79 17.81
N ASP A 685 16.88 -3.52 18.92
CA ASP A 685 17.90 -2.48 18.96
C ASP A 685 19.17 -2.92 18.22
N LYS A 686 19.95 -1.95 17.73
CA LYS A 686 21.23 -2.24 17.09
C LYS A 686 22.17 -2.88 18.11
N GLY A 687 22.66 -4.08 17.79
CA GLY A 687 23.62 -4.81 18.62
C GLY A 687 23.11 -6.15 19.13
N ALA A 688 21.80 -6.40 18.99
CA ALA A 688 21.15 -7.67 19.28
C ALA A 688 21.88 -8.86 18.64
N ALA A 689 22.25 -9.83 19.47
CA ALA A 689 22.92 -11.05 19.06
C ALA A 689 21.95 -12.02 18.39
N HIS A 690 22.49 -12.85 17.50
CA HIS A 690 21.84 -13.89 16.73
C HIS A 690 20.59 -13.42 15.99
N GLY A 691 20.53 -12.14 15.59
CA GLY A 691 19.33 -11.55 14.98
C GLY A 691 18.06 -11.69 15.83
N GLY A 692 18.21 -11.86 17.15
CA GLY A 692 17.09 -12.02 18.08
C GLY A 692 16.41 -10.69 18.38
N GLY A 693 15.09 -10.72 18.58
CA GLY A 693 14.31 -9.54 18.91
C GLY A 693 12.92 -9.86 19.45
N THR A 694 12.02 -8.89 19.34
CA THR A 694 10.60 -9.07 19.62
C THR A 694 9.83 -9.46 18.36
N LEU A 695 8.82 -10.33 18.50
CA LEU A 695 7.89 -10.63 17.41
C LEU A 695 6.81 -9.55 17.34
N ALA A 696 6.78 -8.83 16.22
CA ALA A 696 5.78 -7.81 15.95
C ALA A 696 4.89 -8.22 14.78
N VAL A 697 3.60 -7.88 14.87
CA VAL A 697 2.66 -7.93 13.75
C VAL A 697 2.26 -6.50 13.39
N PHE A 698 2.24 -6.17 12.11
CA PHE A 698 1.78 -4.86 11.66
C PHE A 698 0.79 -4.91 10.51
N ASN A 699 -0.15 -3.97 10.53
CA ASN A 699 -1.21 -3.81 9.53
C ASN A 699 -1.08 -2.45 8.84
N ARG A 700 -0.52 -2.45 7.62
CA ARG A 700 -0.28 -1.25 6.80
C ARG A 700 -1.52 -0.41 6.47
N SER A 701 -2.72 -0.94 6.68
CA SER A 701 -3.98 -0.24 6.36
C SER A 701 -4.61 0.51 7.54
N LEU A 702 -3.98 0.50 8.71
CA LEU A 702 -4.44 1.20 9.91
C LEU A 702 -3.73 2.55 10.04
N GLY A 703 -3.23 2.93 11.21
CA GLY A 703 -2.59 4.23 11.42
C GLY A 703 -1.06 4.20 11.33
N PRO A 704 -0.36 5.13 11.98
CA PRO A 704 1.09 5.28 11.84
C PRO A 704 1.86 4.12 12.50
N ASP A 705 3.14 4.05 12.19
CA ASP A 705 4.12 3.12 12.75
C ASP A 705 4.86 3.71 13.96
N GLN A 706 4.32 4.78 14.55
CA GLN A 706 4.96 5.54 15.64
C GLN A 706 4.72 4.87 17.00
N LEU A 707 5.76 4.29 17.58
CA LEU A 707 5.82 3.75 18.95
C LEU A 707 6.90 4.40 19.81
N SER A 708 7.87 5.11 19.21
CA SER A 708 8.96 5.72 19.99
C SER A 708 8.46 6.82 20.92
N GLN A 709 8.98 6.82 22.14
CA GLN A 709 8.77 7.89 23.11
C GLN A 709 9.94 8.90 23.13
N ASN A 710 11.00 8.64 22.37
CA ASN A 710 12.15 9.53 22.29
C ASN A 710 11.84 10.69 21.31
N PRO A 711 11.85 11.95 21.75
CA PRO A 711 11.60 13.07 20.86
C PRO A 711 12.60 13.21 19.71
N ASP A 712 13.85 12.77 19.90
CA ASP A 712 14.89 12.88 18.87
C ASP A 712 14.65 11.95 17.66
N ASP A 713 13.79 10.94 17.82
CA ASP A 713 13.42 10.02 16.73
C ASP A 713 12.49 10.69 15.71
N TYR A 714 12.04 11.92 16.00
CA TYR A 714 11.14 12.70 15.18
C TYR A 714 11.80 14.00 14.71
N THR A 715 11.77 14.25 13.40
CA THR A 715 12.52 15.36 12.77
C THR A 715 11.83 16.72 12.82
N GLN A 716 10.71 16.85 13.56
CA GLN A 716 10.02 18.12 13.85
C GLN A 716 9.93 18.38 15.36
N ASP A 717 9.82 19.66 15.73
CA ASP A 717 9.85 20.18 17.11
C ASP A 717 8.98 19.34 18.07
N PRO A 718 9.58 18.71 19.11
CA PRO A 718 8.88 18.02 20.18
C PRO A 718 7.78 18.78 20.88
N ASP A 719 7.87 20.11 20.95
CA ASP A 719 6.81 20.95 21.51
C ASP A 719 5.62 21.09 20.54
N GLY A 720 5.82 20.78 19.26
CA GLY A 720 4.77 20.46 18.28
C GLY A 720 4.32 18.99 18.30
N MET A 721 5.02 18.12 19.03
CA MET A 721 4.75 16.68 19.21
C MET A 721 4.11 16.31 20.54
N SER A 722 3.55 17.26 21.30
CA SER A 722 2.87 16.95 22.55
C SER A 722 1.66 16.01 22.40
N TRP A 723 1.41 15.46 21.21
CA TRP A 723 0.26 14.64 20.92
C TRP A 723 0.30 13.93 19.55
N PRO A 724 0.02 12.61 19.53
CA PRO A 724 -1.31 12.15 19.10
C PRO A 724 -2.17 11.63 20.28
N ASN A 725 -3.51 11.81 20.28
CA ASN A 725 -4.38 11.15 21.28
C ASN A 725 -4.28 9.68 20.95
N PRO A 726 -3.80 8.84 21.86
CA PRO A 726 -3.99 7.41 21.67
C PRO A 726 -5.49 7.05 21.57
N LYS A 727 -6.41 7.92 22.03
CA LYS A 727 -7.86 7.71 21.89
C LYS A 727 -8.43 7.88 20.48
N PHE A 728 -7.76 8.60 19.59
CA PHE A 728 -8.28 8.93 18.25
C PHE A 728 -7.52 8.24 17.11
N TYR A 729 -6.45 7.50 17.41
CA TYR A 729 -5.67 6.76 16.41
C TYR A 729 -5.46 5.31 16.80
N GLN A 730 -5.56 4.45 15.80
CA GLN A 730 -5.15 3.05 15.90
C GLN A 730 -3.69 2.95 15.43
N HIS A 731 -2.82 2.34 16.24
CA HIS A 731 -1.45 2.05 15.81
C HIS A 731 -1.46 0.93 14.77
N SER A 732 -0.51 0.96 13.84
CA SER A 732 -0.33 -0.13 12.88
C SER A 732 0.44 -1.32 13.44
N ILE A 733 1.11 -1.20 14.58
CA ILE A 733 2.01 -2.22 15.16
C ILE A 733 1.39 -2.82 16.42
N GLU A 734 1.51 -4.13 16.55
CA GLU A 734 1.24 -4.91 17.75
C GLU A 734 2.48 -5.74 18.13
N ILE A 735 2.95 -5.58 19.37
CA ILE A 735 3.98 -6.45 19.94
C ILE A 735 3.29 -7.70 20.50
N VAL A 736 3.53 -8.85 19.88
CA VAL A 736 2.81 -10.10 20.16
C VAL A 736 3.19 -10.65 21.53
N ASP A 737 4.48 -10.61 21.86
CA ASP A 737 5.01 -11.01 23.16
C ASP A 737 5.76 -9.83 23.81
N PRO A 738 5.08 -9.03 24.65
CA PRO A 738 5.70 -7.88 25.31
C PRO A 738 6.85 -8.24 26.27
N ALA A 739 7.02 -9.51 26.66
CA ALA A 739 8.09 -9.93 27.56
C ALA A 739 9.43 -10.11 26.81
N ALA A 740 9.39 -10.58 25.57
CA ALA A 740 10.54 -10.57 24.67
C ALA A 740 10.67 -9.18 24.05
N THR A 741 11.35 -8.24 24.72
CA THR A 741 11.28 -6.81 24.39
C THR A 741 12.06 -6.44 23.13
N GLY A 742 13.08 -7.22 22.76
CA GLY A 742 14.04 -6.88 21.70
C GLY A 742 14.92 -5.67 22.04
N LYS A 743 14.91 -5.21 23.29
CA LYS A 743 15.63 -4.02 23.78
C LYS A 743 16.90 -4.38 24.52
N ALA A 744 17.89 -3.49 24.45
CA ALA A 744 19.02 -3.53 25.37
C ALA A 744 18.53 -3.22 26.82
N GLY A 745 19.06 -3.92 27.82
CA GLY A 745 18.74 -3.64 29.24
C GLY A 745 17.59 -4.43 29.88
N GLY A 746 17.15 -5.53 29.28
CA GLY A 746 16.25 -6.52 29.90
C GLY A 746 15.20 -7.06 28.93
N THR A 747 15.22 -8.39 28.71
CA THR A 747 14.22 -9.13 27.91
C THR A 747 13.88 -10.45 28.62
N THR A 748 12.81 -11.12 28.21
CA THR A 748 12.51 -12.50 28.61
C THR A 748 12.19 -13.30 27.36
N GLY A 749 13.27 -13.85 26.79
CA GLY A 749 13.29 -14.54 25.53
C GLY A 749 13.59 -13.64 24.33
N ALA A 750 13.80 -14.29 23.18
CA ALA A 750 14.05 -13.64 21.90
C ALA A 750 13.45 -14.46 20.76
N TYR A 751 12.82 -13.78 19.80
CA TYR A 751 12.28 -14.37 18.58
C TYR A 751 13.19 -14.10 17.39
N ARG A 752 13.18 -14.99 16.40
CA ARG A 752 13.70 -14.72 15.05
C ARG A 752 12.97 -15.53 13.99
N ASN A 753 13.08 -15.09 12.73
CA ASN A 753 12.67 -15.84 11.54
C ASN A 753 11.19 -16.32 11.54
N PRO A 754 10.20 -15.41 11.60
CA PRO A 754 8.80 -15.77 11.42
C PRO A 754 8.51 -16.27 10.00
N ALA A 755 7.58 -17.21 9.90
CA ALA A 755 7.03 -17.73 8.66
C ALA A 755 5.51 -17.90 8.79
N SER A 756 4.79 -17.68 7.69
CA SER A 756 3.34 -17.83 7.64
C SER A 756 2.93 -19.30 7.68
N LEU A 757 1.82 -19.59 8.35
CA LEU A 757 1.10 -20.86 8.32
C LEU A 757 -0.27 -20.67 7.65
N PRO A 758 -0.86 -21.71 7.02
CA PRO A 758 -2.11 -21.56 6.29
C PRO A 758 -3.31 -21.17 7.17
N ASN A 759 -3.29 -21.48 8.47
CA ASN A 759 -4.31 -21.07 9.45
C ASN A 759 -4.15 -19.61 9.95
N GLY A 760 -3.15 -18.87 9.46
CA GLY A 760 -2.86 -17.50 9.91
C GLY A 760 -2.17 -17.39 11.25
N LYS A 761 -1.68 -18.51 11.81
CA LYS A 761 -0.70 -18.50 12.92
C LYS A 761 0.72 -18.28 12.34
N ILE A 762 1.68 -18.06 13.23
CA ILE A 762 3.07 -17.75 12.88
C ILE A 762 3.95 -18.91 13.35
N LEU A 763 4.72 -19.51 12.45
CA LEU A 763 5.82 -20.41 12.80
C LEU A 763 7.07 -19.57 13.01
N VAL A 764 7.76 -19.71 14.15
CA VAL A 764 8.87 -18.81 14.49
C VAL A 764 9.90 -19.53 15.37
N SER A 765 11.15 -19.07 15.30
CA SER A 765 12.21 -19.52 16.19
C SER A 765 12.20 -18.71 17.49
N TYR A 766 12.28 -19.37 18.65
CA TYR A 766 12.21 -18.73 19.96
C TYR A 766 13.24 -19.29 20.94
N ALA A 767 14.04 -18.41 21.54
CA ALA A 767 14.95 -18.73 22.63
C ALA A 767 14.34 -18.26 23.96
N ALA A 768 14.06 -19.17 24.89
CA ALA A 768 13.30 -18.85 26.10
C ALA A 768 14.12 -18.17 27.21
N ASN A 769 15.41 -18.53 27.32
CA ASN A 769 16.26 -18.17 28.46
C ASN A 769 17.12 -16.93 28.19
N VAL A 770 16.63 -16.00 27.37
CA VAL A 770 17.34 -14.76 27.04
C VAL A 770 16.92 -13.68 28.01
N VAL A 771 17.89 -13.10 28.71
CA VAL A 771 17.69 -11.95 29.62
C VAL A 771 18.35 -10.68 29.11
N ASP A 772 19.31 -10.83 28.21
CA ASP A 772 20.03 -9.77 27.52
C ASP A 772 20.11 -10.13 26.03
N VAL A 773 19.46 -9.33 25.18
CA VAL A 773 19.41 -9.60 23.73
C VAL A 773 20.75 -9.33 23.06
N GLU A 774 21.65 -8.56 23.69
CA GLU A 774 22.97 -8.27 23.13
C GLU A 774 24.01 -9.35 23.43
N ASN A 775 23.73 -10.23 24.40
CA ASN A 775 24.66 -11.22 24.90
C ASN A 775 23.96 -12.49 25.42
N PHE A 776 23.72 -13.43 24.51
CA PHE A 776 23.26 -14.78 24.83
C PHE A 776 23.86 -15.76 23.80
N SER A 777 23.75 -17.06 24.06
CA SER A 777 24.44 -18.10 23.28
C SER A 777 23.52 -18.85 22.30
N GLY A 778 22.46 -18.21 21.78
CA GLY A 778 21.43 -18.89 20.97
C GLY A 778 20.48 -19.77 21.81
N ASN A 779 20.25 -21.01 21.38
CA ASN A 779 19.24 -21.98 21.83
C ASN A 779 17.82 -21.62 21.37
N PHE A 780 17.64 -21.55 20.05
CA PHE A 780 16.33 -21.32 19.45
C PHE A 780 15.57 -22.62 19.19
N ASP A 781 14.38 -22.73 19.77
CA ASP A 781 13.39 -23.77 19.45
C ASP A 781 12.43 -23.31 18.35
N LEU A 782 11.70 -24.23 17.72
CA LEU A 782 10.58 -23.88 16.85
C LEU A 782 9.27 -23.87 17.65
N VAL A 783 8.54 -22.76 17.54
CA VAL A 783 7.24 -22.56 18.20
C VAL A 783 6.21 -22.06 17.20
N VAL A 784 4.93 -22.31 17.50
CA VAL A 784 3.79 -21.71 16.81
C VAL A 784 3.21 -20.62 17.70
N VAL A 785 3.02 -19.43 17.17
CA VAL A 785 2.41 -18.29 17.86
C VAL A 785 1.12 -17.92 17.17
N ASP A 786 0.03 -17.84 17.95
CA ASP A 786 -1.22 -17.26 17.50
C ASP A 786 -1.16 -15.73 17.69
N PRO A 787 -1.21 -14.92 16.60
CA PRO A 787 -1.09 -13.48 16.72
C PRO A 787 -2.30 -12.81 17.38
N ILE A 788 -3.45 -13.50 17.49
CA ILE A 788 -4.68 -12.98 18.09
C ILE A 788 -4.72 -13.27 19.58
N THR A 789 -4.55 -14.54 19.97
CA THR A 789 -4.56 -14.95 21.38
C THR A 789 -3.24 -14.70 22.09
N ARG A 790 -2.17 -14.44 21.31
CA ARG A 790 -0.77 -14.29 21.75
C ARG A 790 -0.21 -15.54 22.43
N GLN A 791 -0.87 -16.68 22.24
CA GLN A 791 -0.42 -17.94 22.78
C GLN A 791 0.75 -18.48 21.96
N ARG A 792 1.82 -18.87 22.64
CA ARG A 792 2.97 -19.58 22.08
C ARG A 792 2.90 -21.07 22.46
N THR A 793 3.00 -21.95 21.47
CA THR A 793 3.01 -23.40 21.64
C THR A 793 4.31 -23.99 21.07
N PRO A 794 5.10 -24.75 21.87
CA PRO A 794 6.30 -25.43 21.37
C PRO A 794 5.97 -26.45 20.28
N LEU A 795 6.80 -26.52 19.23
CA LEU A 795 6.65 -27.49 18.13
C LEU A 795 7.83 -28.45 18.06
N ILE A 796 9.06 -27.95 18.07
CA ILE A 796 10.30 -28.74 18.05
C ILE A 796 11.31 -28.05 18.96
N SER A 797 11.95 -28.81 19.85
CA SER A 797 13.03 -28.33 20.71
C SER A 797 14.29 -29.17 20.54
N ASP A 798 15.46 -28.54 20.64
CA ASP A 798 16.77 -29.19 20.54
C ASP A 798 17.82 -28.42 21.37
N ALA A 799 19.03 -28.98 21.52
CA ALA A 799 20.14 -28.25 22.14
C ALA A 799 20.84 -27.30 21.15
N ASP A 800 20.76 -27.62 19.85
CA ASP A 800 21.20 -26.78 18.75
C ASP A 800 20.16 -25.70 18.40
N ASP A 801 20.58 -24.66 17.69
CA ASP A 801 19.68 -23.65 17.13
C ASP A 801 18.83 -24.23 16.01
N LEU A 802 17.50 -24.08 16.14
CA LEU A 802 16.51 -24.35 15.10
C LEU A 802 16.03 -23.02 14.51
N ILE A 803 16.50 -22.69 13.30
CA ILE A 803 16.34 -21.36 12.70
C ILE A 803 15.85 -21.42 11.26
N TRP A 804 15.33 -20.28 10.78
CA TRP A 804 14.73 -20.12 9.45
C TRP A 804 13.69 -21.20 9.09
N PRO A 805 12.68 -21.43 9.96
CA PRO A 805 11.64 -22.39 9.65
C PRO A 805 10.76 -21.89 8.49
N VAL A 806 10.37 -22.79 7.59
CA VAL A 806 9.38 -22.55 6.53
C VAL A 806 8.44 -23.75 6.43
N ALA A 807 7.16 -23.49 6.27
CA ALA A 807 6.15 -24.53 6.13
C ALA A 807 6.00 -24.95 4.66
N VAL A 808 5.80 -26.25 4.43
CA VAL A 808 5.60 -26.83 3.09
C VAL A 808 4.12 -27.03 2.83
N TYR A 809 3.55 -26.13 2.03
CA TYR A 809 2.16 -26.15 1.56
C TYR A 809 2.01 -25.30 0.29
N ALA A 810 0.97 -25.55 -0.49
CA ALA A 810 0.59 -24.74 -1.64
C ALA A 810 -0.18 -23.49 -1.19
N ARG A 811 0.18 -22.35 -1.75
CA ARG A 811 -0.45 -21.04 -1.54
C ARG A 811 -1.31 -20.67 -2.74
N GLN A 812 -2.38 -19.89 -2.51
CA GLN A 812 -3.11 -19.30 -3.61
C GLN A 812 -2.16 -18.41 -4.45
N ASN A 813 -2.23 -18.56 -5.77
CA ASN A 813 -1.38 -17.85 -6.71
C ASN A 813 -2.18 -16.74 -7.41
N HIS A 814 -1.88 -15.48 -7.09
CA HIS A 814 -2.46 -14.30 -7.74
C HIS A 814 -1.60 -13.77 -8.90
N GLY A 815 -0.52 -14.47 -9.26
CA GLY A 815 0.45 -14.04 -10.24
C GLY A 815 1.46 -13.04 -9.66
N VAL A 816 2.21 -12.41 -10.57
CA VAL A 816 3.21 -11.39 -10.23
C VAL A 816 2.64 -10.01 -10.57
N PHE A 817 2.70 -9.11 -9.60
CA PHE A 817 2.33 -7.71 -9.78
C PHE A 817 3.18 -7.02 -10.85
N LYS A 818 2.53 -6.25 -11.72
CA LYS A 818 3.18 -5.45 -12.76
C LYS A 818 3.02 -3.97 -12.48
N SER A 819 4.06 -3.19 -12.77
CA SER A 819 3.99 -1.74 -12.73
C SER A 819 2.86 -1.21 -13.59
N ARG A 820 2.13 -0.22 -13.08
CA ARG A 820 0.89 0.30 -13.67
C ARG A 820 0.74 1.79 -13.41
N LEU A 821 -0.09 2.45 -14.22
CA LEU A 821 -0.24 3.91 -14.22
C LEU A 821 -1.31 4.44 -13.24
N ASP A 822 -2.11 3.56 -12.63
CA ASP A 822 -3.15 3.90 -11.64
C ASP A 822 -2.64 3.91 -10.19
N GLU A 823 -1.32 3.82 -9.99
CA GLU A 823 -0.68 4.02 -8.68
C GLU A 823 -0.47 5.50 -8.39
N ALA A 824 -1.17 6.00 -7.38
CA ALA A 824 -1.18 7.43 -7.04
C ALA A 824 0.19 7.98 -6.59
N ASN A 825 1.08 7.13 -6.09
CA ASN A 825 2.49 7.42 -5.85
C ASN A 825 3.30 6.24 -6.37
N GLY A 826 4.17 6.47 -7.37
CA GLY A 826 4.89 5.38 -8.04
C GLY A 826 4.22 4.88 -9.32
N ALA A 827 3.38 5.67 -9.99
CA ALA A 827 2.89 5.34 -11.33
C ALA A 827 4.08 5.13 -12.28
N THR A 828 4.30 3.88 -12.65
CA THR A 828 5.56 3.44 -13.26
C THR A 828 5.30 2.66 -14.54
N THR A 829 6.15 2.90 -15.54
CA THR A 829 6.34 2.03 -16.71
C THR A 829 7.81 1.64 -16.78
N VAL A 830 8.09 0.36 -17.04
CA VAL A 830 9.46 -0.13 -17.23
C VAL A 830 9.65 -0.52 -18.70
N TYR A 831 10.40 0.30 -19.43
CA TYR A 831 10.75 0.04 -20.82
C TYR A 831 11.95 -0.91 -20.91
N THR A 832 11.94 -1.79 -21.91
CA THR A 832 13.00 -2.79 -22.14
C THR A 832 13.67 -2.64 -23.50
N ASP A 833 13.23 -1.68 -24.32
CA ASP A 833 13.82 -1.42 -25.61
C ASP A 833 15.18 -0.71 -25.49
N ALA A 834 16.01 -0.88 -26.51
CA ALA A 834 17.38 -0.34 -26.52
C ALA A 834 17.43 1.19 -26.41
N ALA A 835 16.35 1.89 -26.77
CA ALA A 835 16.30 3.34 -26.67
C ALA A 835 16.09 3.83 -25.24
N HIS A 836 15.68 3.00 -24.28
CA HIS A 836 15.44 3.40 -22.87
C HIS A 836 16.26 2.61 -21.85
N ALA A 837 16.84 1.47 -22.22
CA ALA A 837 17.39 0.47 -21.30
C ALA A 837 18.54 0.93 -20.37
N ASP A 838 19.16 2.09 -20.61
CA ASP A 838 20.31 2.60 -19.85
C ASP A 838 19.99 3.76 -18.90
N ARG A 839 18.74 4.24 -18.89
CA ARG A 839 18.35 5.44 -18.13
C ARG A 839 17.00 5.30 -17.47
N SER A 840 16.73 6.21 -16.54
CA SER A 840 15.43 6.38 -15.90
C SER A 840 14.96 7.82 -16.09
N GLU A 841 13.67 8.00 -16.28
CA GLU A 841 13.01 9.31 -16.32
C GLU A 841 12.06 9.44 -15.13
N ILE A 842 12.25 10.51 -14.36
CA ILE A 842 11.50 10.74 -13.13
C ILE A 842 10.79 12.07 -13.25
N THR A 843 9.47 12.04 -13.12
CA THR A 843 8.65 13.24 -12.91
C THR A 843 8.34 13.35 -11.42
N PHE A 844 8.95 14.31 -10.73
CA PHE A 844 8.54 14.68 -9.39
C PHE A 844 7.34 15.64 -9.50
N VAL A 845 6.17 15.14 -9.12
CA VAL A 845 4.90 15.88 -9.23
C VAL A 845 4.89 17.10 -8.30
N ASP A 846 5.42 16.95 -7.08
CA ASP A 846 5.59 18.05 -6.11
C ASP A 846 6.82 17.74 -5.26
N PHE A 847 7.95 18.38 -5.59
CA PHE A 847 9.22 18.11 -4.92
C PHE A 847 9.25 18.56 -3.45
N PRO A 848 8.75 19.76 -3.08
CA PRO A 848 8.59 20.14 -1.68
C PRO A 848 7.81 19.13 -0.84
N LEU A 849 6.75 18.54 -1.42
CA LEU A 849 5.94 17.55 -0.72
C LEU A 849 6.67 16.23 -0.47
N ILE A 850 7.29 15.63 -1.50
CA ILE A 850 8.05 14.38 -1.32
C ILE A 850 9.27 14.61 -0.42
N THR A 851 9.89 15.79 -0.49
CA THR A 851 10.95 16.16 0.45
C THR A 851 10.45 16.10 1.87
N SER A 852 9.24 16.60 2.15
CA SER A 852 8.66 16.44 3.47
C SER A 852 8.58 14.98 3.89
N LEU A 853 8.32 14.00 3.01
CA LEU A 853 8.27 12.57 3.36
C LEU A 853 9.65 11.93 3.51
N LEU A 854 10.61 12.33 2.64
CA LEU A 854 11.98 11.83 2.67
C LEU A 854 12.73 12.27 3.93
N PHE A 855 12.47 13.49 4.42
CA PHE A 855 13.12 14.03 5.61
C PHE A 855 12.24 13.97 6.87
N GLN A 856 10.91 13.84 6.72
CA GLN A 856 9.95 13.86 7.83
C GLN A 856 8.79 12.84 7.64
N ASN A 857 8.62 11.94 8.61
CA ASN A 857 7.49 11.02 8.64
C ASN A 857 6.67 11.13 9.94
N THR A 858 6.12 12.32 10.21
CA THR A 858 5.31 12.60 11.41
C THR A 858 3.89 13.03 11.04
N ARG A 859 2.95 12.88 12.00
CA ARG A 859 1.54 13.34 11.84
C ARG A 859 1.31 14.78 12.29
N THR A 860 2.34 15.49 12.74
CA THR A 860 2.27 16.79 13.44
C THR A 860 2.09 18.00 12.51
N GLY A 861 1.83 17.78 11.22
CA GLY A 861 1.80 18.82 10.19
C GLY A 861 3.14 18.96 9.47
N ARG A 862 3.13 19.65 8.33
CA ARG A 862 4.27 19.72 7.41
C ARG A 862 4.55 21.16 7.03
N VAL A 863 5.82 21.54 7.12
CA VAL A 863 6.30 22.82 6.60
C VAL A 863 6.79 22.59 5.19
N LEU A 864 6.03 23.05 4.20
CA LEU A 864 6.44 22.98 2.80
C LEU A 864 7.25 24.23 2.43
N PRO A 865 8.47 24.08 1.91
CA PRO A 865 9.27 25.21 1.47
C PRO A 865 8.61 25.95 0.29
N GLY A 866 8.75 27.28 0.27
CA GLY A 866 8.31 28.15 -0.83
C GLY A 866 9.48 28.83 -1.53
N GLY A 867 9.25 29.38 -2.73
CA GLY A 867 10.27 30.07 -3.53
C GLY A 867 11.20 29.14 -4.33
N ASN A 868 12.40 29.61 -4.68
CA ASN A 868 13.37 28.80 -5.41
C ASN A 868 13.96 27.71 -4.50
N TYR A 869 13.53 26.47 -4.71
CA TYR A 869 13.83 25.31 -3.87
C TYR A 869 14.52 24.20 -4.68
N PRO A 870 15.74 24.43 -5.20
CA PRO A 870 16.43 23.44 -6.01
C PRO A 870 16.93 22.27 -5.16
N TYR A 871 17.14 21.13 -5.80
CA TYR A 871 17.78 19.98 -5.18
C TYR A 871 18.97 19.49 -5.99
N GLN A 872 19.79 18.66 -5.36
CA GLN A 872 20.98 18.07 -5.95
C GLN A 872 20.83 16.55 -6.00
N ALA A 873 21.13 15.95 -7.15
CA ALA A 873 21.24 14.51 -7.31
C ALA A 873 22.70 14.08 -7.11
N TRP A 874 22.94 13.25 -6.09
CA TRP A 874 24.24 12.69 -5.76
C TRP A 874 24.24 11.18 -5.98
N GLU A 875 25.35 10.67 -6.50
CA GLU A 875 25.62 9.24 -6.57
C GLU A 875 26.49 8.86 -5.37
N SER A 876 26.04 7.90 -4.57
CA SER A 876 26.90 7.22 -3.61
C SER A 876 27.88 6.31 -4.33
N LEU A 877 29.13 6.29 -3.88
CA LEU A 877 30.20 5.45 -4.42
C LEU A 877 30.65 4.42 -3.36
N PRO A 878 30.99 3.20 -3.78
CA PRO A 878 31.47 2.18 -2.84
C PRO A 878 32.85 2.57 -2.28
N PRO A 879 33.32 1.88 -1.22
CA PRO A 879 34.73 1.88 -0.85
C PRO A 879 35.63 1.60 -2.06
N ASP A 880 36.73 2.35 -2.16
CA ASP A 880 37.69 2.16 -3.26
C ASP A 880 38.29 0.75 -3.23
N PRO A 881 38.70 0.19 -4.39
CA PRO A 881 39.35 -1.12 -4.44
C PRO A 881 40.52 -1.20 -3.46
N GLY A 882 40.54 -2.26 -2.63
CA GLY A 882 41.54 -2.47 -1.58
C GLY A 882 41.22 -1.85 -0.22
N VAL A 883 40.16 -1.04 -0.09
CA VAL A 883 39.65 -0.58 1.21
C VAL A 883 38.79 -1.68 1.83
N THR A 884 39.38 -2.44 2.74
CA THR A 884 38.75 -3.57 3.46
C THR A 884 38.54 -3.30 4.95
N SER A 885 38.86 -2.09 5.42
CA SER A 885 38.63 -1.65 6.79
C SER A 885 38.49 -0.12 6.84
N TYR A 886 37.97 0.40 7.97
CA TYR A 886 37.87 1.84 8.18
C TYR A 886 39.24 2.54 8.19
N ASP A 887 40.28 1.91 8.74
CA ASP A 887 41.64 2.50 8.78
C ASP A 887 42.23 2.75 7.38
N GLN A 888 41.72 2.05 6.37
CA GLN A 888 42.13 2.20 4.98
C GLN A 888 41.26 3.21 4.19
N GLY A 889 40.15 3.70 4.76
CA GLY A 889 39.19 4.54 4.06
C GLY A 889 39.56 6.04 4.00
N GLY A 890 40.58 6.48 4.74
CA GLY A 890 41.08 7.86 4.71
C GLY A 890 40.02 8.91 5.04
N ASP A 891 40.02 10.01 4.28
CA ASP A 891 39.12 11.17 4.48
C ASP A 891 37.64 10.86 4.22
N TYR A 892 37.32 9.65 3.73
CA TYR A 892 35.95 9.20 3.53
C TYR A 892 35.36 8.53 4.77
N VAL A 893 36.14 8.31 5.84
CA VAL A 893 35.64 7.68 7.07
C VAL A 893 35.23 8.73 8.10
N THR A 894 34.04 8.54 8.67
CA THR A 894 33.52 9.34 9.78
C THR A 894 33.03 8.44 10.91
N ASN A 895 32.77 9.02 12.07
CA ASN A 895 32.27 8.34 13.26
C ASN A 895 31.11 9.13 13.87
N ASP A 896 30.06 8.42 14.28
CA ASP A 896 28.91 8.98 14.98
C ASP A 896 28.41 8.04 16.09
N ALA A 897 27.22 8.29 16.64
CA ALA A 897 26.62 7.48 17.71
C ALA A 897 26.39 6.01 17.32
N PHE A 898 26.34 5.69 16.02
CA PHE A 898 26.16 4.35 15.50
C PHE A 898 27.50 3.69 15.10
N GLY A 899 28.64 4.33 15.34
CA GLY A 899 29.99 3.85 15.02
C GLY A 899 30.57 4.44 13.74
N GLN A 900 31.63 3.82 13.22
CA GLN A 900 32.29 4.26 11.99
C GLN A 900 31.43 4.01 10.74
N LEU A 901 31.70 4.76 9.68
CA LEU A 901 31.03 4.70 8.38
C LEU A 901 31.96 5.26 7.30
N TYR A 902 31.91 4.68 6.10
CA TYR A 902 32.55 5.22 4.89
C TYR A 902 31.54 6.03 4.05
N VAL A 903 31.88 7.25 3.65
CA VAL A 903 31.01 8.11 2.81
C VAL A 903 31.83 8.69 1.68
N LYS A 904 31.55 8.25 0.46
CA LYS A 904 32.08 8.85 -0.76
C LYS A 904 30.92 9.10 -1.73
N ARG A 905 30.73 10.35 -2.13
CA ARG A 905 29.62 10.74 -3.02
C ARG A 905 30.12 11.67 -4.11
N ARG A 906 29.53 11.61 -5.29
CA ARG A 906 29.80 12.57 -6.37
C ARG A 906 28.52 13.27 -6.82
N LEU A 907 28.60 14.57 -7.05
CA LEU A 907 27.48 15.36 -7.55
C LEU A 907 27.26 15.02 -9.02
N ARG A 908 26.03 14.65 -9.36
CA ARG A 908 25.60 14.41 -10.75
C ARG A 908 24.98 15.66 -11.36
N GLY A 909 24.24 16.43 -10.57
CA GLY A 909 23.71 17.71 -11.01
C GLY A 909 22.77 18.36 -10.01
N ALA A 910 22.46 19.63 -10.24
CA ALA A 910 21.44 20.38 -9.53
C ALA A 910 20.22 20.57 -10.43
N VAL A 911 19.03 20.41 -9.85
CA VAL A 911 17.74 20.46 -10.54
C VAL A 911 16.94 21.61 -9.95
N ASN A 912 16.48 22.51 -10.83
CA ASN A 912 15.54 23.55 -10.48
C ASN A 912 14.10 23.04 -10.62
N LEU A 913 13.21 23.60 -9.81
CA LEU A 913 11.78 23.31 -9.89
C LEU A 913 11.08 24.29 -10.83
N LEU A 914 9.97 23.85 -11.42
CA LEU A 914 9.02 24.70 -12.12
C LEU A 914 8.15 25.47 -11.11
N ALA A 915 7.30 26.37 -11.61
CA ALA A 915 6.55 27.31 -10.77
C ALA A 915 5.58 26.60 -9.80
N ASP A 916 5.04 25.45 -10.20
CA ASP A 916 4.17 24.60 -9.39
C ASP A 916 4.94 23.66 -8.42
N GLY A 917 6.27 23.74 -8.39
CA GLY A 917 7.13 22.90 -7.55
C GLY A 917 7.43 21.51 -8.14
N SER A 918 7.00 21.23 -9.37
CA SER A 918 7.31 20.00 -10.09
C SER A 918 8.67 20.05 -10.78
N SER A 919 9.24 18.88 -11.11
CA SER A 919 10.42 18.78 -11.97
C SER A 919 10.43 17.46 -12.75
N LYS A 920 11.12 17.45 -13.88
CA LYS A 920 11.35 16.26 -14.70
C LYS A 920 12.84 16.07 -14.91
N VAL A 921 13.35 14.88 -14.60
CA VAL A 921 14.79 14.61 -14.58
C VAL A 921 15.10 13.26 -15.21
N GLN A 922 16.23 13.19 -15.91
CA GLN A 922 16.77 11.95 -16.46
C GLN A 922 18.08 11.60 -15.75
N LEU A 923 18.20 10.33 -15.32
CA LEU A 923 19.33 9.80 -14.56
C LEU A 923 19.82 8.48 -15.18
N PRO A 924 21.08 8.05 -14.93
CA PRO A 924 21.46 6.68 -15.25
C PRO A 924 20.60 5.72 -14.43
N GLY A 925 20.05 4.72 -15.10
CA GLY A 925 19.31 3.67 -14.42
C GLY A 925 20.23 2.83 -13.54
N GLY A 926 19.75 2.42 -12.38
CA GLY A 926 20.50 1.63 -11.41
C GLY A 926 21.50 2.43 -10.58
N MET A 927 21.39 3.76 -10.56
CA MET A 927 22.27 4.61 -9.76
C MET A 927 21.86 4.59 -8.27
N PRO A 928 22.77 4.33 -7.31
CA PRO A 928 22.54 4.56 -5.88
C PRO A 928 22.43 6.07 -5.61
N LEU A 929 21.19 6.57 -5.60
CA LEU A 929 20.87 7.99 -5.57
C LEU A 929 20.67 8.49 -4.14
N VAL A 930 21.27 9.65 -3.85
CA VAL A 930 20.99 10.46 -2.65
C VAL A 930 20.63 11.88 -3.10
N LEU A 931 19.49 12.38 -2.64
CA LEU A 931 19.08 13.76 -2.85
C LEU A 931 19.61 14.67 -1.73
N ALA A 932 19.99 15.90 -2.08
CA ALA A 932 20.30 16.95 -1.11
C ALA A 932 19.53 18.24 -1.44
N THR A 933 19.00 18.92 -0.43
CA THR A 933 18.21 20.15 -0.63
C THR A 933 18.27 21.05 0.60
N ASN A 934 17.97 22.34 0.43
CA ASN A 934 18.01 23.34 1.49
C ASN A 934 16.71 23.34 2.30
N VAL A 935 16.65 22.63 3.42
CA VAL A 935 15.45 22.46 4.25
C VAL A 935 15.73 22.86 5.70
N LYS A 936 14.69 23.28 6.44
CA LYS A 936 14.78 23.53 7.88
C LYS A 936 14.19 22.34 8.63
N LEU A 937 15.01 21.59 9.35
CA LEU A 937 14.60 20.55 10.29
C LEU A 937 14.41 21.11 11.70
N ALA A 938 13.89 20.31 12.65
CA ALA A 938 13.60 20.76 14.02
C ALA A 938 14.77 21.47 14.71
N ALA A 939 15.97 20.91 14.58
CA ALA A 939 17.17 21.40 15.24
C ALA A 939 17.76 22.67 14.58
N ASP A 940 17.27 23.04 13.39
CA ASP A 940 17.87 24.11 12.61
C ASP A 940 17.29 25.48 12.99
N SER A 941 18.17 26.47 13.13
CA SER A 941 17.73 27.87 13.30
C SER A 941 17.23 28.50 11.99
N SER A 942 17.74 28.03 10.84
CA SER A 942 17.38 28.47 9.48
C SER A 942 17.52 27.30 8.50
N PRO A 943 16.90 27.33 7.30
CA PRO A 943 17.13 26.30 6.29
C PRO A 943 18.63 26.11 5.98
N VAL A 944 19.10 24.85 5.96
CA VAL A 944 20.45 24.45 5.55
C VAL A 944 20.39 23.24 4.60
N VAL A 945 21.49 22.92 3.93
CA VAL A 945 21.53 21.79 2.99
C VAL A 945 21.58 20.47 3.76
N HIS A 946 20.50 19.69 3.68
CA HIS A 946 20.46 18.34 4.22
C HIS A 946 20.50 17.30 3.12
N PHE A 947 21.18 16.19 3.40
CA PHE A 947 21.11 14.98 2.58
C PHE A 947 19.97 14.10 3.07
N GLN A 948 19.20 13.53 2.15
CA GLN A 948 18.26 12.48 2.53
C GLN A 948 19.04 11.34 3.18
N ARG A 949 18.51 10.80 4.28
CA ARG A 949 19.16 9.72 5.05
C ARG A 949 18.99 8.33 4.42
N GLU A 950 18.40 8.28 3.23
CA GLU A 950 18.11 7.04 2.51
C GLU A 950 18.67 7.07 1.10
N GLU A 951 19.37 6.02 0.70
CA GLU A 951 19.60 5.80 -0.72
C GLU A 951 18.29 5.33 -1.38
N MET A 952 18.09 5.78 -2.60
CA MET A 952 17.01 5.35 -3.48
C MET A 952 17.60 4.93 -4.82
N GLN A 953 16.80 4.23 -5.62
CA GLN A 953 17.17 3.83 -6.96
C GLN A 953 16.00 4.05 -7.90
N PHE A 954 16.33 4.18 -9.17
CA PHE A 954 15.39 4.02 -10.27
C PHE A 954 15.93 2.97 -11.22
N TYR A 955 15.09 2.06 -11.66
CA TYR A 955 15.47 0.92 -12.47
C TYR A 955 15.82 1.37 -13.90
N PRO A 956 16.81 0.76 -14.57
CA PRO A 956 17.07 1.09 -15.97
C PRO A 956 15.86 0.75 -16.85
N GLY A 957 15.39 1.75 -17.60
CA GLY A 957 14.13 1.74 -18.35
C GLY A 957 12.93 2.29 -17.58
N GLU A 958 13.08 2.65 -16.30
CA GLU A 958 11.97 3.12 -15.46
C GLU A 958 11.56 4.55 -15.80
N TRP A 959 10.27 4.73 -16.07
CA TRP A 959 9.60 6.00 -16.24
C TRP A 959 8.55 6.13 -15.16
N VAL A 960 8.78 7.04 -14.22
CA VAL A 960 8.00 7.08 -12.98
C VAL A 960 7.54 8.47 -12.62
N ARG A 961 6.32 8.55 -12.09
CA ARG A 961 5.79 9.73 -11.42
C ARG A 961 5.90 9.54 -9.91
N GLN A 962 6.78 10.32 -9.31
CA GLN A 962 7.05 10.32 -7.88
C GLN A 962 6.37 11.51 -7.22
N SER A 963 5.95 11.35 -5.97
CA SER A 963 5.10 12.32 -5.26
C SER A 963 3.70 12.41 -5.87
N PHE A 964 2.94 13.39 -5.40
CA PHE A 964 1.63 13.75 -5.89
C PHE A 964 1.38 15.22 -5.53
N ARG A 965 0.34 15.83 -6.09
CA ARG A 965 0.03 17.24 -5.82
C ARG A 965 -0.35 17.46 -4.35
N ARG A 966 0.21 18.48 -3.70
CA ARG A 966 -0.08 18.80 -2.29
C ARG A 966 -1.58 18.97 -1.98
N GLU A 967 -2.37 19.47 -2.93
CA GLU A 967 -3.82 19.64 -2.75
C GLU A 967 -4.56 18.29 -2.57
N LEU A 968 -3.97 17.19 -3.05
CA LEU A 968 -4.52 15.84 -2.96
C LEU A 968 -3.97 15.05 -1.76
N PHE A 969 -2.94 15.56 -1.09
CA PHE A 969 -2.24 14.87 -0.01
C PHE A 969 -3.17 14.41 1.12
N ASN A 970 -4.04 15.32 1.56
CA ASN A 970 -4.90 15.06 2.69
C ASN A 970 -5.91 13.94 2.45
N GLY A 971 -6.31 13.70 1.19
CA GLY A 971 -7.26 12.64 0.87
C GLY A 971 -6.66 11.28 0.57
N LEU A 972 -5.35 11.23 0.37
CA LEU A 972 -4.65 10.01 -0.03
C LEU A 972 -3.74 9.52 1.10
N CYS A 973 -2.78 10.35 1.51
CA CYS A 973 -1.68 9.92 2.37
C CYS A 973 -1.88 10.29 3.84
N ALA A 974 -2.67 11.32 4.12
CA ALA A 974 -2.78 11.84 5.48
C ALA A 974 -3.39 10.86 6.48
N GLY A 975 -4.22 9.91 6.04
CA GLY A 975 -4.76 8.88 6.92
C GLY A 975 -3.69 8.08 7.67
N CYS A 976 -2.48 7.94 7.08
CA CYS A 976 -1.33 7.30 7.70
C CYS A 976 -0.27 8.32 8.14
N HIS A 977 -0.07 9.38 7.35
CA HIS A 977 1.03 10.35 7.52
C HIS A 977 0.63 11.69 8.20
N GLY A 978 -0.62 11.82 8.67
CA GLY A 978 -1.21 13.06 9.19
C GLY A 978 -1.46 14.08 8.09
N SER A 979 -2.32 15.08 8.29
CA SER A 979 -2.61 16.10 7.27
C SER A 979 -1.46 17.11 7.13
N LEU A 980 -1.45 17.88 6.03
CA LEU A 980 -0.45 18.95 5.85
C LEU A 980 -0.47 19.99 6.98
N SER A 981 -1.65 20.30 7.53
CA SER A 981 -1.79 21.24 8.64
C SER A 981 -1.54 20.62 10.01
N GLY A 982 -1.50 19.29 10.11
CA GLY A 982 -1.48 18.56 11.38
C GLY A 982 -2.85 18.44 12.07
N TYR A 983 -3.93 18.91 11.42
CA TYR A 983 -5.30 18.77 11.93
C TYR A 983 -5.98 17.54 11.34
N GLU A 984 -6.54 16.68 12.18
CA GLU A 984 -7.17 15.42 11.72
C GLU A 984 -8.47 15.60 10.96
N SER A 985 -9.25 16.61 11.33
CA SER A 985 -10.48 16.98 10.62
C SER A 985 -10.21 17.42 9.17
N HIS A 986 -8.95 17.65 8.78
CA HIS A 986 -8.58 17.98 7.41
C HIS A 986 -8.34 16.73 6.54
N ILE A 987 -8.37 15.52 7.12
CA ILE A 987 -8.24 14.27 6.37
C ILE A 987 -9.59 13.92 5.76
N SER A 988 -9.66 13.97 4.43
CA SER A 988 -10.91 13.82 3.66
C SER A 988 -10.61 13.17 2.32
N VAL A 989 -11.32 12.11 1.95
CA VAL A 989 -11.15 11.47 0.63
C VAL A 989 -11.41 12.49 -0.47
N ASN A 990 -10.55 12.52 -1.49
CA ASN A 990 -10.81 13.30 -2.68
C ASN A 990 -11.28 12.34 -3.78
N PRO A 991 -12.49 12.52 -4.34
CA PRO A 991 -12.98 11.59 -5.34
C PRO A 991 -12.23 11.66 -6.68
N ASP A 992 -11.63 12.81 -7.02
CA ASP A 992 -11.11 13.13 -8.35
C ASP A 992 -9.57 13.20 -8.34
N ILE A 993 -8.93 12.11 -7.89
CA ILE A 993 -7.47 12.07 -7.68
C ILE A 993 -6.72 11.65 -8.95
N LEU A 994 -7.13 10.55 -9.60
CA LEU A 994 -6.32 9.91 -10.65
C LEU A 994 -6.15 10.78 -11.91
N THR A 995 -7.18 11.56 -12.24
CA THR A 995 -7.25 12.44 -13.42
C THR A 995 -6.41 13.72 -13.24
N GLN A 996 -6.34 14.25 -12.02
CA GLN A 996 -5.68 15.52 -11.70
C GLN A 996 -4.27 15.35 -11.13
N ALA A 997 -3.95 14.18 -10.55
CA ALA A 997 -2.71 13.96 -9.82
C ALA A 997 -1.45 14.21 -10.66
N SER A 998 -1.50 13.97 -11.97
CA SER A 998 -0.36 14.15 -12.87
C SER A 998 -0.43 15.43 -13.72
N ASN A 999 -1.40 16.33 -13.48
CA ASN A 999 -1.49 17.59 -14.20
C ASN A 999 -0.59 18.65 -13.54
N VAL A 1000 0.68 18.65 -13.93
CA VAL A 1000 1.75 19.52 -13.44
C VAL A 1000 2.57 20.06 -14.61
N ASP A 1001 3.23 21.21 -14.42
CA ASP A 1001 4.02 21.89 -15.45
C ASP A 1001 5.12 20.96 -16.00
N ALA A 1002 5.70 20.10 -15.15
CA ALA A 1002 6.76 19.17 -15.54
C ALA A 1002 6.31 18.07 -16.50
N ARG A 1003 5.01 17.80 -16.62
CA ARG A 1003 4.48 16.72 -17.48
C ARG A 1003 4.89 16.92 -18.94
N GLU A 1004 4.77 18.15 -19.44
CA GLU A 1004 5.04 18.52 -20.83
C GLU A 1004 6.42 19.15 -21.02
N ALA A 1005 7.22 19.26 -19.94
CA ALA A 1005 8.57 19.78 -20.00
C ALA A 1005 9.55 18.71 -20.52
N ASP A 1006 10.64 19.18 -21.15
CA ASP A 1006 11.79 18.33 -21.42
C ASP A 1006 12.49 17.94 -20.11
N PRO A 1007 12.94 16.68 -19.95
CA PRO A 1007 13.66 16.26 -18.77
C PRO A 1007 15.01 16.99 -18.68
N ILE A 1008 15.38 17.39 -17.47
CA ILE A 1008 16.74 17.85 -17.18
C ILE A 1008 17.66 16.63 -17.24
N ASP A 1009 18.50 16.58 -18.26
CA ASP A 1009 19.44 15.47 -18.46
C ASP A 1009 20.68 15.63 -17.60
N VAL A 1010 20.65 15.01 -16.43
CA VAL A 1010 21.77 15.05 -15.47
C VAL A 1010 22.97 14.25 -16.00
N LEU A 1011 22.80 13.38 -17.00
CA LEU A 1011 23.90 12.70 -17.68
C LEU A 1011 24.80 13.67 -18.46
N SER A 1012 24.22 14.78 -18.93
CA SER A 1012 24.93 15.79 -19.73
C SER A 1012 25.70 16.80 -18.88
N LEU A 1013 25.48 16.81 -17.55
CA LEU A 1013 26.10 17.76 -16.64
C LEU A 1013 27.51 17.30 -16.21
N PRO A 1014 28.44 18.25 -15.93
CA PRO A 1014 29.76 17.90 -15.42
C PRO A 1014 29.67 17.11 -14.10
N ILE A 1015 30.35 15.97 -14.05
CA ILE A 1015 30.46 15.16 -12.84
C ILE A 1015 31.39 15.89 -11.86
N GLY A 1016 30.89 16.17 -10.65
CA GLY A 1016 31.71 16.75 -9.59
C GLY A 1016 32.73 15.75 -9.04
N ASP A 1017 33.84 16.27 -8.51
CA ASP A 1017 34.82 15.44 -7.81
C ASP A 1017 34.16 14.69 -6.64
N PRO A 1018 34.53 13.41 -6.39
CA PRO A 1018 34.07 12.70 -5.21
C PRO A 1018 34.42 13.47 -3.93
N LYS A 1019 33.44 13.55 -3.03
CA LYS A 1019 33.58 14.21 -1.73
C LYS A 1019 33.33 13.21 -0.62
N GLY A 1020 34.05 13.41 0.48
CA GLY A 1020 33.74 12.83 1.78
C GLY A 1020 32.48 13.45 2.39
N PRO A 1021 32.14 13.07 3.63
CA PRO A 1021 30.93 13.54 4.27
C PRO A 1021 30.92 15.08 4.34
N PRO A 1022 29.89 15.76 3.80
CA PRO A 1022 29.65 17.15 4.16
C PRO A 1022 29.21 17.16 5.63
N PHE A 1023 29.98 17.84 6.49
CA PHE A 1023 29.51 18.22 7.81
C PHE A 1023 28.46 19.32 7.63
N ASP A 1024 27.23 19.03 8.02
CA ASP A 1024 26.42 19.84 8.95
C ASP A 1024 25.19 19.04 9.38
#